data_AF-A0AAW0ES90-F1
#
_entry.id   AF-A0AAW0ES90-F1
#
_cell.length_a   1.000
_cell.length_b   1.000
_cell.length_c   1.000
_cell.angle_alpha   90.00
_cell.angle_beta   90.00
_cell.angle_gamma   90.00
#
_symmetry.space_group_name_H-M   'P 1'
#
loop_
_entity.id
_entity.type
_entity.pdbx_description
1 polymer ?
#
loop_
_entity_poly.entity_id
_entity_poly.type
_entity_poly.pdbx_seq_one_letter_code
_entity_poly.pdbx_strand_id
1 'polypeptide(L)'
;MSDEVLRATPSAELTSILELVETSGEIAVIFPSASIGDLEIITGETQRRQLRIAGIPRGGVTILPGIPLFDDDLVNLCVTYSVADEKTKVEMRSDLYMRQYPFFLCGLRYHRPLFHPADYVCRILQFCSFFMQAPEAEVPALHARSPFLHISPIREICAYLRRTARGVATVPDGALTPVPEQLRFHAELDAERLHAERVRELAVAPPGFDGSDGGAPQSEPPLPAIANVAPSDIFNEAAVSEADEDGVESAENLTGEEVVDAVHASEAEYLTLSELDLVTEASTFYDSDGDEKHIAAVYIPRGVSREMCKKAAAALQDAATTQNRRAATNNGLSPNSGIAGYYDYLTNPTPRKCRETAFTRQHAEQFSKSESLLKQLDTLYGQFAPMHHHLQRVAIPSHHQLFGTAFSTVTVNRNFRTAVHTDRGDFRGGLGVLCVIDGNFEGCHLGIKKLKKAFQLKVGDVLLFKTSLEHGNTEVTSDAATWERTSVVCYLRTGLMSSVCEMERRKRLNSLLVRQLSLQAVRQTAININGADASLPPLFVPTLLVRELAPVQLAALGFIVERASKRSGSVVAMTMGLGKTLVALTLCFSHLHLAPQSDVLIVTPKPIISHWASERDKWDAHGLHLPHFVASDGLTQVEFESQLSEYERQLRSTVPKVGHVFILNGEYLTTFLHRFKNFSPTLLIVDEGHRVASKGNKLTESLDRLRCNHRVVLSGTPLQNDANELYRLVGWVNKGASKVLPPRRFQELANEINRFVEGDDRAFYGAVMAQNHIQDWMRGFVFREMGSRLPPLHDYLLICGSSAVQREYEVKLDLTAESITALKATEHRPHHLSTHPACYLAFISSSYQSMVSGWEARKRSASTMSTPRVLENAETALLEQYGDMVATGQLDTFLDLSGKMRVLVEIVRRVAAQNEKVIIFSLYVGSQDFIHRVLLALNVYTYTVRGRDTQARRHDALQRFKDEREIVALVLSTKIAAYGLDLTAANHVVLFDSWWNPQMDAQAIARAYRQNQRKPVTVYRLISTTENRFVLRSQTRKIALFKCLLHECTSRQALPSELDDCAEGELDGERRKLWEELKRKRIQGGAPALLNVYRHQEIVREGV
;
A
#
# COMPACT_ATOMS: atom_id res chain seq x y z
N MET A 1 -50.34 -25.19 25.35
CA MET A 1 -50.34 -24.07 24.38
C MET A 1 -50.20 -24.64 22.97
N SER A 2 -51.27 -25.31 22.55
CA SER A 2 -51.50 -25.83 21.20
C SER A 2 -52.22 -24.75 20.38
N ASP A 3 -52.01 -24.75 19.06
CA ASP A 3 -52.65 -23.95 18.00
C ASP A 3 -52.19 -22.51 17.70
N GLU A 4 -51.46 -21.79 18.55
CA GLU A 4 -51.00 -20.43 18.19
C GLU A 4 -49.67 -20.37 17.41
N VAL A 5 -48.86 -21.44 17.40
CA VAL A 5 -47.54 -21.45 16.74
C VAL A 5 -47.63 -21.65 15.21
N LEU A 6 -48.74 -22.18 14.71
CA LEU A 6 -48.92 -22.52 13.28
C LEU A 6 -49.40 -21.36 12.41
N ARG A 7 -49.58 -20.14 12.96
CA ARG A 7 -50.09 -18.96 12.21
C ARG A 7 -49.11 -17.79 12.09
N ALA A 8 -47.88 -17.92 12.58
CA ALA A 8 -46.88 -16.87 12.39
C ALA A 8 -46.28 -16.98 10.99
N THR A 9 -46.59 -16.02 10.11
CA THR A 9 -45.81 -15.79 8.90
C THR A 9 -44.35 -15.56 9.29
N PRO A 10 -43.38 -16.19 8.61
CA PRO A 10 -41.97 -16.00 8.92
C PRO A 10 -41.63 -14.51 8.81
N SER A 11 -40.95 -13.94 9.81
CA SER A 11 -40.50 -12.55 9.73
C SER A 11 -39.57 -12.40 8.52
N ALA A 12 -39.54 -11.22 7.89
CA ALA A 12 -38.66 -10.97 6.75
C ALA A 12 -37.18 -11.33 7.05
N GLU A 13 -36.77 -11.21 8.32
CA GLU A 13 -35.46 -11.64 8.83
C GLU A 13 -35.30 -13.16 8.89
N LEU A 14 -36.32 -13.91 9.34
CA LEU A 14 -36.31 -15.39 9.30
C LEU A 14 -36.27 -15.90 7.86
N THR A 15 -37.03 -15.27 6.95
CA THR A 15 -37.01 -15.61 5.52
C THR A 15 -35.64 -15.30 4.90
N SER A 16 -35.03 -14.17 5.25
CA SER A 16 -33.68 -13.81 4.81
C SER A 16 -32.60 -14.76 5.34
N ILE A 17 -32.74 -15.23 6.59
CA ILE A 17 -31.82 -16.18 7.21
C ILE A 17 -32.03 -17.59 6.67
N LEU A 18 -33.28 -18.01 6.41
CA LEU A 18 -33.59 -19.28 5.75
C LEU A 18 -33.11 -19.27 4.31
N GLU A 19 -33.25 -18.15 3.58
CA GLU A 19 -32.64 -17.94 2.26
C GLU A 19 -31.10 -17.95 2.35
N LEU A 20 -30.50 -17.40 3.42
CA LEU A 20 -29.05 -17.44 3.66
C LEU A 20 -28.57 -18.87 3.99
N VAL A 21 -29.36 -19.65 4.73
CA VAL A 21 -29.09 -21.05 5.09
C VAL A 21 -29.27 -21.95 3.86
N GLU A 22 -30.30 -21.71 3.04
CA GLU A 22 -30.50 -22.37 1.74
C GLU A 22 -29.35 -22.04 0.78
N THR A 23 -28.95 -20.77 0.67
CA THR A 23 -27.86 -20.35 -0.23
C THR A 23 -26.46 -20.68 0.28
N SER A 24 -26.26 -20.94 1.57
CA SER A 24 -24.97 -21.35 2.16
C SER A 24 -24.81 -22.86 2.30
N GLY A 25 -25.92 -23.61 2.38
CA GLY A 25 -25.94 -25.06 2.56
C GLY A 25 -25.46 -25.53 3.93
N GLU A 26 -25.54 -24.68 4.96
CA GLU A 26 -25.26 -25.04 6.36
C GLU A 26 -26.50 -25.69 7.03
N ILE A 27 -26.32 -26.57 8.02
CA ILE A 27 -27.43 -27.18 8.76
C ILE A 27 -27.77 -26.25 9.94
N ALA A 28 -29.00 -25.73 9.98
CA ALA A 28 -29.49 -24.87 11.06
C ALA A 28 -30.39 -25.64 12.04
N VAL A 29 -30.28 -25.32 13.34
CA VAL A 29 -31.20 -25.83 14.38
C VAL A 29 -31.91 -24.64 15.02
N ILE A 30 -33.25 -24.68 15.08
CA ILE A 30 -34.11 -23.60 15.60
C ILE A 30 -34.63 -23.98 16.99
N PHE A 31 -34.56 -23.06 17.95
CA PHE A 31 -35.10 -23.23 19.30
C PHE A 31 -36.08 -22.09 19.66
N PRO A 32 -37.25 -22.40 20.25
CA PRO A 32 -38.05 -21.41 20.97
C PRO A 32 -37.67 -21.42 22.46
N SER A 33 -37.26 -20.28 23.04
CA SER A 33 -37.12 -20.14 24.49
C SER A 33 -37.82 -18.86 24.98
N ALA A 34 -38.54 -18.97 26.09
CA ALA A 34 -39.40 -17.93 26.66
C ALA A 34 -38.85 -17.28 27.95
N SER A 35 -37.61 -17.53 28.38
CA SER A 35 -37.07 -16.95 29.63
C SER A 35 -35.63 -16.46 29.53
N ILE A 36 -35.42 -15.20 29.92
CA ILE A 36 -34.16 -14.44 29.87
C ILE A 36 -33.03 -15.03 30.73
N GLY A 37 -33.34 -15.80 31.79
CA GLY A 37 -32.35 -16.39 32.70
C GLY A 37 -31.51 -17.55 32.12
N ASP A 38 -32.06 -18.31 31.16
CA ASP A 38 -31.31 -19.41 30.51
C ASP A 38 -30.34 -18.90 29.46
N LEU A 39 -30.53 -17.65 29.00
CA LEU A 39 -29.66 -17.03 28.00
C LEU A 39 -28.26 -16.76 28.59
N GLU A 40 -28.12 -16.34 29.85
CA GLU A 40 -26.80 -16.02 30.43
C GLU A 40 -25.94 -17.27 30.68
N ILE A 41 -26.55 -18.38 31.11
CA ILE A 41 -25.85 -19.65 31.32
C ILE A 41 -25.39 -20.23 29.97
N ILE A 42 -26.28 -20.23 28.97
CA ILE A 42 -25.95 -20.68 27.61
C ILE A 42 -24.93 -19.72 26.98
N THR A 43 -25.06 -18.41 27.13
CA THR A 43 -24.10 -17.43 26.57
C THR A 43 -22.73 -17.57 27.23
N GLY A 44 -22.66 -17.79 28.55
CA GLY A 44 -21.41 -18.04 29.26
C GLY A 44 -20.74 -19.36 28.86
N GLU A 45 -21.52 -20.41 28.64
CA GLU A 45 -20.99 -21.73 28.26
C GLU A 45 -20.66 -21.83 26.76
N THR A 46 -21.34 -21.05 25.94
CA THR A 46 -21.12 -20.90 24.48
C THR A 46 -19.97 -19.94 24.18
N GLN A 47 -19.77 -18.88 24.97
CA GLN A 47 -18.56 -18.04 24.94
C GLN A 47 -17.32 -18.80 25.40
N ARG A 48 -17.43 -19.62 26.47
CA ARG A 48 -16.33 -20.53 26.88
C ARG A 48 -15.96 -21.56 25.81
N ARG A 49 -16.87 -21.87 24.87
CA ARG A 49 -16.70 -22.93 23.84
C ARG A 49 -16.68 -22.42 22.39
N GLN A 50 -16.69 -21.10 22.18
CA GLN A 50 -16.51 -20.41 20.90
C GLN A 50 -17.46 -20.79 19.74
N LEU A 51 -18.76 -20.93 19.98
CA LEU A 51 -19.77 -21.09 18.91
C LEU A 51 -20.41 -19.73 18.52
N ARG A 52 -20.82 -19.55 17.26
CA ARG A 52 -21.45 -18.31 16.77
C ARG A 52 -22.93 -18.26 17.17
N ILE A 53 -23.35 -17.13 17.74
CA ILE A 53 -24.74 -16.82 18.10
C ILE A 53 -25.21 -15.67 17.22
N ALA A 54 -26.38 -15.79 16.58
CA ALA A 54 -27.12 -14.65 16.02
C ALA A 54 -28.38 -14.43 16.84
N GLY A 55 -28.60 -13.19 17.31
CA GLY A 55 -29.75 -12.83 18.16
C GLY A 55 -30.89 -12.23 17.35
N ILE A 56 -32.10 -12.75 17.53
CA ILE A 56 -33.37 -12.12 17.15
C ILE A 56 -34.06 -11.71 18.47
N PRO A 57 -34.86 -10.62 18.54
CA PRO A 57 -35.76 -10.41 19.67
C PRO A 57 -36.70 -11.63 19.80
N ARG A 58 -36.43 -12.48 20.81
CA ARG A 58 -37.09 -13.76 21.16
C ARG A 58 -36.57 -15.08 20.55
N GLY A 59 -35.28 -15.19 20.25
CA GLY A 59 -34.66 -16.51 20.03
C GLY A 59 -33.25 -16.42 19.45
N GLY A 60 -32.31 -17.20 19.98
CA GLY A 60 -30.94 -17.29 19.48
C GLY A 60 -30.73 -18.55 18.63
N VAL A 61 -29.96 -18.43 17.54
CA VAL A 61 -29.58 -19.55 16.66
C VAL A 61 -28.11 -19.90 16.89
N THR A 62 -27.80 -21.20 16.99
CA THR A 62 -26.42 -21.73 17.05
C THR A 62 -26.14 -22.55 15.79
N ILE A 63 -25.09 -22.18 15.06
CA ILE A 63 -24.67 -22.87 13.81
C ILE A 63 -23.49 -23.80 14.10
N LEU A 64 -23.60 -25.06 13.69
CA LEU A 64 -22.54 -26.07 13.84
C LEU A 64 -21.99 -26.48 12.44
N PRO A 65 -20.70 -26.80 12.31
CA PRO A 65 -20.15 -27.29 11.05
C PRO A 65 -20.72 -28.67 10.68
N GLY A 66 -20.83 -28.96 9.38
CA GLY A 66 -21.30 -30.26 8.88
C GLY A 66 -20.40 -31.43 9.29
N ILE A 67 -21.00 -32.61 9.51
CA ILE A 67 -20.30 -33.84 9.87
C ILE A 67 -19.45 -34.30 8.67
N PRO A 68 -18.13 -34.50 8.82
CA PRO A 68 -17.23 -34.87 7.74
C PRO A 68 -17.14 -36.40 7.56
N LEU A 69 -18.29 -37.09 7.58
CA LEU A 69 -18.41 -38.54 7.38
C LEU A 69 -19.61 -38.81 6.47
N PHE A 70 -19.54 -39.85 5.65
CA PHE A 70 -20.71 -40.37 4.95
C PHE A 70 -21.69 -40.98 5.98
N ASP A 71 -22.98 -40.98 5.67
CA ASP A 71 -24.01 -41.45 6.59
C ASP A 71 -23.77 -42.92 6.99
N ASP A 72 -23.38 -43.77 6.05
CA ASP A 72 -23.07 -45.18 6.29
C ASP A 72 -21.85 -45.37 7.22
N ASP A 73 -20.80 -44.56 7.04
CA ASP A 73 -19.62 -44.59 7.90
C ASP A 73 -19.93 -44.11 9.32
N LEU A 74 -20.77 -43.08 9.44
CA LEU A 74 -21.23 -42.57 10.72
C LEU A 74 -22.09 -43.61 11.45
N VAL A 75 -23.00 -44.29 10.74
CA VAL A 75 -23.83 -45.38 11.30
C VAL A 75 -22.93 -46.51 11.81
N ASN A 76 -21.98 -46.99 11.00
CA ASN A 76 -21.07 -48.06 11.37
C ASN A 76 -20.18 -47.69 12.57
N LEU A 77 -19.68 -46.45 12.62
CA LEU A 77 -18.98 -45.93 13.78
C LEU A 77 -19.87 -45.90 15.01
N CYS A 78 -21.14 -45.46 14.90
CA CYS A 78 -22.09 -45.43 16.00
C CYS A 78 -22.39 -46.84 16.53
N VAL A 79 -22.61 -47.82 15.63
CA VAL A 79 -22.79 -49.23 15.99
C VAL A 79 -21.59 -49.70 16.79
N THR A 80 -20.41 -49.64 16.18
CA THR A 80 -19.16 -50.17 16.75
C THR A 80 -18.83 -49.51 18.09
N TYR A 81 -18.99 -48.19 18.18
CA TYR A 81 -18.70 -47.43 19.38
C TYR A 81 -19.69 -47.70 20.53
N SER A 82 -20.93 -48.06 20.21
CA SER A 82 -21.97 -48.33 21.23
C SER A 82 -21.76 -49.66 21.95
N VAL A 83 -21.13 -50.64 21.30
CA VAL A 83 -20.81 -51.97 21.86
C VAL A 83 -19.35 -52.14 22.29
N ALA A 84 -18.47 -51.19 21.96
CA ALA A 84 -17.06 -51.20 22.36
C ALA A 84 -16.86 -51.02 23.87
N ASP A 85 -15.81 -51.63 24.43
CA ASP A 85 -15.35 -51.37 25.80
C ASP A 85 -14.66 -49.99 25.90
N GLU A 86 -14.43 -49.49 27.12
CA GLU A 86 -13.86 -48.13 27.28
C GLU A 86 -12.45 -47.99 26.68
N LYS A 87 -11.67 -49.08 26.65
CA LYS A 87 -10.35 -49.08 26.01
C LYS A 87 -10.48 -48.91 24.49
N THR A 88 -11.35 -49.69 23.85
CA THR A 88 -11.62 -49.63 22.40
C THR A 88 -12.31 -48.31 22.03
N LYS A 89 -13.21 -47.76 22.86
CA LYS A 89 -13.79 -46.42 22.64
C LYS A 89 -12.75 -45.32 22.67
N VAL A 90 -11.75 -45.41 23.55
CA VAL A 90 -10.63 -44.47 23.60
C VAL A 90 -9.76 -44.60 22.34
N GLU A 91 -9.51 -45.82 21.88
CA GLU A 91 -8.81 -46.09 20.61
C GLU A 91 -9.60 -45.55 19.41
N MET A 92 -10.90 -45.80 19.32
CA MET A 92 -11.78 -45.27 18.27
C MET A 92 -11.87 -43.73 18.26
N ARG A 93 -11.92 -43.09 19.44
CA ARG A 93 -11.84 -41.63 19.54
C ARG A 93 -10.50 -41.15 18.99
N SER A 94 -9.40 -41.76 19.42
CA SER A 94 -8.06 -41.49 18.90
C SER A 94 -8.03 -41.63 17.37
N ASP A 95 -8.55 -42.72 16.82
CA ASP A 95 -8.62 -42.98 15.38
C ASP A 95 -9.47 -41.96 14.62
N LEU A 96 -10.54 -41.43 15.22
CA LEU A 96 -11.33 -40.34 14.62
C LEU A 96 -10.56 -39.02 14.53
N TYR A 97 -9.75 -38.68 15.54
CA TYR A 97 -8.81 -37.56 15.43
C TYR A 97 -7.76 -37.82 14.33
N MET A 98 -7.44 -39.08 14.07
CA MET A 98 -6.41 -39.50 13.12
C MET A 98 -6.94 -39.72 11.68
N ARG A 99 -8.25 -39.94 11.49
CA ARG A 99 -8.88 -40.33 10.20
C ARG A 99 -8.98 -39.23 9.16
N GLN A 100 -8.87 -37.95 9.52
CA GLN A 100 -9.03 -36.88 8.54
C GLN A 100 -7.79 -36.65 7.66
N TYR A 101 -6.61 -37.17 8.04
CA TYR A 101 -5.36 -36.96 7.31
C TYR A 101 -4.35 -38.10 7.57
N PRO A 102 -4.24 -39.11 6.69
CA PRO A 102 -3.49 -40.34 6.95
C PRO A 102 -1.96 -40.19 7.12
N PHE A 103 -1.38 -39.03 6.80
CA PHE A 103 0.08 -38.89 6.66
C PHE A 103 0.86 -38.69 7.96
N PHE A 104 0.26 -38.22 9.06
CA PHE A 104 1.01 -37.76 10.24
C PHE A 104 0.62 -38.52 11.51
N LEU A 105 0.60 -39.85 11.41
CA LEU A 105 0.05 -40.79 12.39
C LEU A 105 0.93 -41.05 13.64
N CYS A 106 2.13 -40.49 13.76
CA CYS A 106 3.00 -40.71 14.93
C CYS A 106 3.41 -39.41 15.61
N GLY A 107 2.87 -39.16 16.81
CA GLY A 107 3.44 -38.18 17.75
C GLY A 107 2.45 -37.40 18.62
N LEU A 108 1.19 -37.25 18.20
CA LEU A 108 0.22 -36.36 18.85
C LEU A 108 -0.49 -36.98 20.08
N ARG A 109 0.19 -37.83 20.87
CA ARG A 109 -0.46 -38.54 21.99
C ARG A 109 -0.84 -37.65 23.19
N TYR A 110 -0.43 -36.38 23.24
CA TYR A 110 -0.59 -35.57 24.47
C TYR A 110 -1.22 -34.18 24.36
N HIS A 111 -1.58 -33.66 23.18
CA HIS A 111 -2.14 -32.31 23.11
C HIS A 111 -3.39 -32.22 22.23
N ARG A 112 -4.54 -31.99 22.89
CA ARG A 112 -5.84 -31.75 22.25
C ARG A 112 -5.80 -30.40 21.52
N PRO A 113 -6.02 -30.33 20.19
CA PRO A 113 -6.40 -29.07 19.58
C PRO A 113 -7.72 -28.59 20.17
N LEU A 114 -7.87 -27.28 20.40
CA LEU A 114 -9.07 -26.70 21.02
C LEU A 114 -10.36 -26.88 20.20
N PHE A 115 -10.27 -27.31 18.93
CA PHE A 115 -11.41 -27.79 18.15
C PHE A 115 -10.96 -28.71 16.99
N HIS A 116 -11.32 -30.00 17.05
CA HIS A 116 -11.18 -30.96 15.96
C HIS A 116 -12.56 -31.38 15.46
N PRO A 117 -12.83 -31.52 14.14
CA PRO A 117 -14.10 -32.05 13.65
C PRO A 117 -14.44 -33.44 14.22
N ALA A 118 -13.42 -34.21 14.59
CA ALA A 118 -13.59 -35.46 15.34
C ALA A 118 -14.18 -35.27 16.74
N ASP A 119 -13.99 -34.13 17.41
CA ASP A 119 -14.66 -33.85 18.69
C ASP A 119 -16.18 -33.86 18.52
N TYR A 120 -16.66 -33.36 17.38
CA TYR A 120 -18.08 -33.32 17.05
C TYR A 120 -18.63 -34.72 16.77
N VAL A 121 -17.93 -35.50 15.95
CA VAL A 121 -18.27 -36.91 15.70
C VAL A 121 -18.21 -37.73 17.00
N CYS A 122 -17.18 -37.55 17.83
CA CYS A 122 -17.06 -38.23 19.11
C CYS A 122 -18.23 -37.93 20.05
N ARG A 123 -18.74 -36.69 20.05
CA ARG A 123 -19.93 -36.31 20.83
C ARG A 123 -21.20 -36.94 20.27
N ILE A 124 -21.34 -37.05 18.95
CA ILE A 124 -22.44 -37.80 18.32
C ILE A 124 -22.37 -39.27 18.72
N LEU A 125 -21.20 -39.89 18.67
CA LEU A 125 -20.98 -41.27 19.08
C LEU A 125 -21.28 -41.49 20.57
N GLN A 126 -20.86 -40.57 21.44
CA GLN A 126 -21.19 -40.57 22.87
C GLN A 126 -22.69 -40.41 23.09
N PHE A 127 -23.34 -39.51 22.36
CA PHE A 127 -24.78 -39.29 22.46
C PHE A 127 -25.56 -40.51 22.00
N CYS A 128 -25.23 -41.10 20.85
CA CYS A 128 -25.84 -42.34 20.36
C CYS A 128 -25.65 -43.49 21.35
N SER A 129 -24.43 -43.66 21.89
CA SER A 129 -24.13 -44.67 22.91
C SER A 129 -24.92 -44.44 24.21
N PHE A 130 -25.05 -43.19 24.66
CA PHE A 130 -25.84 -42.84 25.85
C PHE A 130 -27.34 -43.06 25.62
N PHE A 131 -27.85 -42.67 24.45
CA PHE A 131 -29.24 -42.87 24.05
C PHE A 131 -29.60 -44.37 24.00
N MET A 132 -28.68 -45.21 23.55
CA MET A 132 -28.81 -46.66 23.54
C MET A 132 -28.91 -47.26 24.95
N GLN A 133 -28.15 -46.71 25.90
CA GLN A 133 -28.07 -47.17 27.28
C GLN A 133 -29.15 -46.59 28.20
N ALA A 134 -29.86 -45.55 27.76
CA ALA A 134 -30.89 -44.87 28.56
C ALA A 134 -32.10 -45.79 28.89
N PRO A 135 -32.68 -45.73 30.11
CA PRO A 135 -33.89 -46.47 30.47
C PRO A 135 -35.12 -46.00 29.67
N GLU A 136 -36.10 -46.88 29.43
CA GLU A 136 -37.28 -46.57 28.59
C GLU A 136 -38.09 -45.35 29.06
N ALA A 137 -38.14 -45.11 30.38
CA ALA A 137 -38.85 -43.97 30.95
C ALA A 137 -38.23 -42.60 30.58
N GLU A 138 -36.93 -42.55 30.25
CA GLU A 138 -36.22 -41.31 29.93
C GLU A 138 -36.19 -41.00 28.43
N VAL A 139 -36.60 -41.98 27.61
CA VAL A 139 -36.59 -41.91 26.14
C VAL A 139 -37.51 -40.83 25.59
N PRO A 140 -38.75 -40.63 26.10
CA PRO A 140 -39.60 -39.53 25.65
C PRO A 140 -39.02 -38.16 25.98
N ALA A 141 -38.31 -38.01 27.11
CA ALA A 141 -37.66 -36.76 27.49
C ALA A 141 -36.41 -36.47 26.64
N LEU A 142 -35.61 -37.51 26.32
CA LEU A 142 -34.51 -37.43 25.37
C LEU A 142 -35.02 -37.15 23.93
N HIS A 143 -36.15 -37.74 23.52
CA HIS A 143 -36.81 -37.45 22.25
C HIS A 143 -37.42 -36.05 22.19
N ALA A 144 -37.95 -35.52 23.29
CA ALA A 144 -38.43 -34.15 23.37
C ALA A 144 -37.27 -33.13 23.35
N ARG A 145 -36.06 -33.55 23.79
CA ARG A 145 -34.81 -32.77 23.72
C ARG A 145 -34.02 -32.99 22.42
N SER A 146 -34.42 -33.94 21.57
CA SER A 146 -33.80 -34.26 20.27
C SER A 146 -34.04 -33.25 19.14
N PRO A 147 -35.14 -32.46 19.06
CA PRO A 147 -35.36 -31.46 18.00
C PRO A 147 -34.31 -30.33 18.02
N PHE A 148 -33.65 -30.18 19.16
CA PHE A 148 -32.57 -29.26 19.45
C PHE A 148 -31.20 -29.67 18.89
N LEU A 149 -31.17 -30.79 18.14
CA LEU A 149 -30.08 -31.25 17.29
C LEU A 149 -30.70 -31.62 15.94
N HIS A 150 -30.97 -30.65 15.06
CA HIS A 150 -31.51 -30.97 13.72
C HIS A 150 -30.44 -31.67 12.86
N ILE A 151 -30.26 -32.97 13.11
CA ILE A 151 -29.55 -33.91 12.24
C ILE A 151 -30.52 -35.08 12.07
N SER A 152 -31.38 -34.99 11.05
CA SER A 152 -32.35 -36.05 10.69
C SER A 152 -31.74 -37.46 10.70
N PRO A 153 -30.48 -37.66 10.24
CA PRO A 153 -29.80 -38.96 10.33
C PRO A 153 -29.64 -39.52 11.76
N ILE A 154 -29.36 -38.70 12.77
CA ILE A 154 -29.05 -39.20 14.13
C ILE A 154 -30.28 -39.80 14.80
N ARG A 155 -31.47 -39.25 14.56
CA ARG A 155 -32.74 -39.79 15.09
C ARG A 155 -33.00 -41.18 14.53
N GLU A 156 -32.78 -41.36 13.24
CA GLU A 156 -32.94 -42.63 12.53
C GLU A 156 -31.86 -43.64 12.92
N ILE A 157 -30.61 -43.19 13.06
CA ILE A 157 -29.48 -43.99 13.55
C ILE A 157 -29.76 -44.50 14.97
N CYS A 158 -30.16 -43.63 15.90
CA CYS A 158 -30.48 -44.02 17.27
C CYS A 158 -31.68 -44.99 17.34
N ALA A 159 -32.72 -44.77 16.52
CA ALA A 159 -33.86 -45.68 16.44
C ALA A 159 -33.49 -47.03 15.81
N TYR A 160 -32.65 -47.02 14.77
CA TYR A 160 -32.10 -48.21 14.12
C TYR A 160 -31.28 -49.03 15.12
N LEU A 161 -30.27 -48.42 15.75
CA LEU A 161 -29.37 -49.07 16.71
C LEU A 161 -30.15 -49.77 17.84
N ARG A 162 -31.21 -49.15 18.36
CA ARG A 162 -32.01 -49.69 19.47
C ARG A 162 -32.89 -50.86 19.06
N ARG A 163 -33.39 -50.86 17.81
CA ARG A 163 -34.08 -52.01 17.22
C ARG A 163 -33.13 -53.19 17.05
N THR A 164 -31.89 -52.92 16.62
CA THR A 164 -30.84 -53.94 16.47
C THR A 164 -30.39 -54.52 17.82
N ALA A 165 -30.18 -53.70 18.85
CA ALA A 165 -29.73 -54.17 20.16
C ALA A 165 -30.79 -54.94 20.97
N ARG A 166 -32.08 -54.76 20.66
CA ARG A 166 -33.20 -55.46 21.33
C ARG A 166 -33.57 -56.79 20.67
N GLY A 167 -32.84 -57.22 19.63
CA GLY A 167 -33.08 -58.49 18.96
C GLY A 167 -34.39 -58.56 18.17
N VAL A 168 -34.98 -57.43 17.78
CA VAL A 168 -36.26 -57.38 17.05
C VAL A 168 -36.09 -57.40 15.52
N ALA A 169 -34.86 -57.56 15.02
CA ALA A 169 -34.62 -57.73 13.59
C ALA A 169 -34.40 -59.20 13.25
N THR A 170 -35.47 -59.90 12.85
CA THR A 170 -35.32 -60.99 11.87
C THR A 170 -34.84 -60.35 10.57
N VAL A 171 -33.62 -60.68 10.16
CA VAL A 171 -33.10 -60.40 8.82
C VAL A 171 -33.93 -61.24 7.84
N PRO A 172 -34.65 -60.66 6.86
CA PRO A 172 -35.02 -61.42 5.68
C PRO A 172 -33.74 -61.65 4.89
N ASP A 173 -33.42 -62.92 4.62
CA ASP A 173 -32.27 -63.32 3.81
C ASP A 173 -32.25 -62.56 2.47
N GLY A 174 -31.13 -61.88 2.20
CA GLY A 174 -30.81 -61.31 0.90
C GLY A 174 -31.24 -59.85 0.70
N ALA A 175 -30.23 -59.00 0.47
CA ALA A 175 -30.27 -57.57 0.12
C ALA A 175 -30.45 -56.57 1.28
N LEU A 176 -29.36 -55.86 1.59
CA LEU A 176 -29.43 -54.44 1.91
C LEU A 176 -30.27 -53.76 0.82
N THR A 177 -31.57 -53.58 1.07
CA THR A 177 -32.37 -52.68 0.25
C THR A 177 -31.80 -51.27 0.42
N PRO A 178 -31.72 -50.49 -0.68
CA PRO A 178 -31.11 -49.18 -0.62
C PRO A 178 -31.86 -48.32 0.39
N VAL A 179 -31.10 -47.46 1.06
CA VAL A 179 -31.55 -46.30 1.84
C VAL A 179 -32.93 -45.82 1.34
N PRO A 180 -33.95 -45.64 2.21
CA PRO A 180 -35.30 -45.32 1.79
C PRO A 180 -35.31 -44.19 0.76
N GLU A 181 -36.05 -44.35 -0.34
CA GLU A 181 -36.26 -43.31 -1.36
C GLU A 181 -36.81 -41.98 -0.80
N GLN A 182 -37.23 -41.95 0.47
CA GLN A 182 -37.62 -40.75 1.22
C GLN A 182 -36.44 -39.86 1.66
N LEU A 183 -35.18 -40.26 1.40
CA LEU A 183 -34.00 -39.40 1.55
C LEU A 183 -33.63 -38.64 0.26
N ARG A 184 -34.49 -38.66 -0.77
CA ARG A 184 -34.43 -37.68 -1.86
C ARG A 184 -35.08 -36.38 -1.38
N PHE A 185 -34.26 -35.36 -1.13
CA PHE A 185 -34.72 -33.98 -0.99
C PHE A 185 -35.70 -33.65 -2.13
N HIS A 186 -36.94 -33.32 -1.77
CA HIS A 186 -37.94 -32.75 -2.66
C HIS A 186 -37.36 -31.49 -3.32
N ALA A 187 -36.99 -31.59 -4.61
CA ALA A 187 -36.55 -30.44 -5.41
C ALA A 187 -37.07 -30.45 -6.85
N GLU A 188 -37.74 -31.53 -7.31
CA GLU A 188 -38.21 -31.62 -8.70
C GLU A 188 -39.72 -31.37 -8.86
N LEU A 189 -40.54 -31.62 -7.83
CA LEU A 189 -42.00 -31.42 -7.92
C LEU A 189 -42.47 -29.98 -7.62
N ASP A 190 -41.68 -29.17 -6.91
CA ASP A 190 -42.02 -27.77 -6.62
C ASP A 190 -41.56 -26.80 -7.72
N ALA A 191 -40.57 -27.19 -8.52
CA ALA A 191 -40.09 -26.40 -9.65
C ALA A 191 -41.11 -26.35 -10.80
N GLU A 192 -41.81 -27.46 -11.08
CA GLU A 192 -42.87 -27.49 -12.10
C GLU A 192 -44.14 -26.76 -11.63
N ARG A 193 -44.40 -26.75 -10.33
CA ARG A 193 -45.55 -26.05 -9.72
C ARG A 193 -45.36 -24.52 -9.72
N LEU A 194 -44.15 -24.03 -9.40
CA LEU A 194 -43.82 -22.60 -9.50
C LEU A 194 -43.69 -22.10 -10.94
N HIS A 195 -43.31 -22.95 -11.90
CA HIS A 195 -43.26 -22.58 -13.31
C HIS A 195 -44.68 -22.50 -13.92
N ALA A 196 -45.60 -23.37 -13.51
CA ALA A 196 -47.00 -23.32 -13.94
C ALA A 196 -47.77 -22.12 -13.37
N GLU A 197 -47.43 -21.64 -12.17
CA GLU A 197 -48.03 -20.44 -11.56
C GLU A 197 -47.51 -19.14 -12.18
N ARG A 198 -46.21 -19.05 -12.52
CA ARG A 198 -45.63 -17.86 -13.18
C ARG A 198 -46.08 -17.65 -14.63
N VAL A 199 -46.54 -18.70 -15.32
CA VAL A 199 -47.05 -18.59 -16.69
C VAL A 199 -48.51 -18.08 -16.73
N ARG A 200 -49.24 -18.10 -15.60
CA ARG A 200 -50.61 -17.57 -15.52
C ARG A 200 -50.71 -16.07 -15.19
N GLU A 201 -49.65 -15.43 -14.72
CA GLU A 201 -49.67 -14.01 -14.34
C GLU A 201 -49.21 -13.05 -15.45
N LEU A 202 -48.79 -13.56 -16.62
CA LEU A 202 -48.24 -12.75 -17.72
C LEU A 202 -49.23 -12.46 -18.88
N ALA A 203 -50.52 -12.32 -18.59
CA ALA A 203 -51.51 -11.98 -19.62
C ALA A 203 -52.59 -10.99 -19.13
N VAL A 204 -52.25 -9.69 -19.00
CA VAL A 204 -53.20 -8.57 -19.16
C VAL A 204 -52.50 -7.36 -19.78
N ALA A 205 -53.12 -6.77 -20.80
CA ALA A 205 -52.67 -5.67 -21.65
C ALA A 205 -52.82 -4.26 -20.99
N PRO A 206 -52.20 -3.18 -21.53
CA PRO A 206 -52.19 -1.84 -20.93
C PRO A 206 -53.41 -0.99 -21.38
N PRO A 207 -53.74 0.09 -20.64
CA PRO A 207 -53.57 1.42 -21.24
C PRO A 207 -53.27 2.57 -20.26
N GLY A 208 -52.80 3.71 -20.81
CA GLY A 208 -53.22 5.04 -20.33
C GLY A 208 -52.11 6.00 -19.87
N PHE A 209 -51.65 6.83 -20.78
CA PHE A 209 -51.00 8.13 -20.51
C PHE A 209 -52.01 9.11 -19.88
N ASP A 210 -51.57 9.95 -18.94
CA ASP A 210 -51.99 11.37 -18.86
C ASP A 210 -51.17 12.21 -17.85
N GLY A 211 -50.77 13.41 -18.28
CA GLY A 211 -51.04 14.68 -17.57
C GLY A 211 -50.14 15.19 -16.43
N SER A 212 -49.26 16.16 -16.76
CA SER A 212 -49.00 17.46 -16.08
C SER A 212 -48.77 17.54 -14.55
N ASP A 213 -47.65 18.14 -14.11
CA ASP A 213 -47.58 19.59 -13.83
C ASP A 213 -46.20 20.06 -13.31
N GLY A 214 -45.90 21.34 -13.57
CA GLY A 214 -44.59 21.99 -13.37
C GLY A 214 -44.39 22.72 -12.04
N GLY A 215 -43.14 23.17 -11.81
CA GLY A 215 -42.75 24.07 -10.73
C GLY A 215 -41.27 24.48 -10.81
N ALA A 216 -41.01 25.78 -10.99
CA ALA A 216 -39.71 26.42 -11.17
C ALA A 216 -38.91 26.62 -9.85
N PRO A 217 -37.59 26.92 -9.88
CA PRO A 217 -36.70 26.86 -8.72
C PRO A 217 -36.63 28.20 -7.95
N GLN A 218 -36.50 28.13 -6.62
CA GLN A 218 -36.20 29.30 -5.77
C GLN A 218 -34.81 29.21 -5.14
N SER A 219 -34.22 30.40 -4.99
CA SER A 219 -32.86 30.77 -4.59
C SER A 219 -32.53 30.61 -3.10
N GLU A 220 -31.28 30.24 -2.78
CA GLU A 220 -30.70 30.17 -1.43
C GLU A 220 -30.16 31.53 -0.92
N PRO A 221 -30.19 31.81 0.41
CA PRO A 221 -29.50 32.95 1.03
C PRO A 221 -28.11 32.58 1.61
N PRO A 222 -27.21 33.55 1.87
CA PRO A 222 -25.84 33.29 2.34
C PRO A 222 -25.75 33.08 3.86
N LEU A 223 -24.75 32.29 4.29
CA LEU A 223 -24.40 32.00 5.70
C LEU A 223 -23.63 33.16 6.38
N PRO A 224 -23.75 33.34 7.71
CA PRO A 224 -23.07 34.40 8.47
C PRO A 224 -21.65 34.00 8.92
N ALA A 225 -20.77 35.01 8.99
CA ALA A 225 -19.37 34.89 9.39
C ALA A 225 -19.18 34.68 10.90
N ILE A 226 -18.23 33.82 11.28
CA ILE A 226 -17.75 33.66 12.67
C ILE A 226 -16.36 34.29 12.79
N ALA A 227 -16.11 34.97 13.91
CA ALA A 227 -15.03 35.92 14.16
C ALA A 227 -13.60 35.38 13.93
N ASN A 228 -12.81 36.13 13.16
CA ASN A 228 -11.38 35.93 12.95
C ASN A 228 -10.56 36.47 14.14
N VAL A 229 -9.71 35.65 14.74
CA VAL A 229 -8.53 36.13 15.50
C VAL A 229 -7.39 36.29 14.48
N ALA A 230 -6.67 37.41 14.55
CA ALA A 230 -5.62 37.72 13.57
C ALA A 230 -4.42 36.76 13.72
N PRO A 231 -3.88 36.20 12.62
CA PRO A 231 -2.71 35.30 12.65
C PRO A 231 -1.47 35.90 13.31
N SER A 232 -1.33 37.22 13.29
CA SER A 232 -0.23 37.99 13.89
C SER A 232 -0.14 37.82 15.41
N ASP A 233 -1.24 37.47 16.08
CA ASP A 233 -1.29 37.39 17.53
C ASP A 233 -0.77 36.04 18.06
N ILE A 234 -0.52 35.09 17.15
CA ILE A 234 -0.06 33.71 17.46
C ILE A 234 1.39 33.50 17.02
N PHE A 235 1.86 34.21 15.98
CA PHE A 235 3.18 34.03 15.38
C PHE A 235 4.10 35.22 15.65
N ASN A 236 5.22 34.97 16.35
CA ASN A 236 6.30 35.96 16.47
C ASN A 236 7.39 35.67 15.43
N GLU A 237 7.39 36.42 14.32
CA GLU A 237 8.39 36.29 13.24
C GLU A 237 9.83 36.51 13.73
N ALA A 238 10.04 37.33 14.77
CA ALA A 238 11.38 37.61 15.32
C ALA A 238 12.02 36.39 16.02
N ALA A 239 11.22 35.43 16.49
CA ALA A 239 11.73 34.20 17.10
C ALA A 239 12.24 33.18 16.05
N VAL A 240 11.93 33.40 14.76
CA VAL A 240 12.36 32.52 13.65
C VAL A 240 13.83 32.71 13.33
N SER A 241 14.41 33.89 13.58
CA SER A 241 15.84 34.16 13.37
C SER A 241 16.73 33.71 14.54
N GLU A 242 16.22 33.67 15.77
CA GLU A 242 17.02 33.34 16.98
C GLU A 242 17.13 31.82 17.24
N ALA A 243 16.25 30.98 16.69
CA ALA A 243 16.20 29.55 17.00
C ALA A 243 17.23 28.67 16.26
N ASP A 244 18.05 29.27 15.39
CA ASP A 244 19.12 28.60 14.62
C ASP A 244 20.39 28.31 15.45
N GLU A 245 20.51 28.85 16.69
CA GLU A 245 21.76 28.77 17.47
C GLU A 245 22.01 27.42 18.18
N ASP A 246 20.98 26.61 18.46
CA ASP A 246 21.12 25.46 19.37
C ASP A 246 20.76 24.12 18.72
N GLY A 247 21.71 23.51 17.99
CA GLY A 247 21.68 22.07 17.72
C GLY A 247 22.31 21.62 16.40
N VAL A 248 23.61 21.30 16.46
CA VAL A 248 24.41 20.61 15.42
C VAL A 248 24.75 21.48 14.19
N GLU A 249 25.48 22.57 14.39
CA GLU A 249 26.07 23.39 13.31
C GLU A 249 27.61 23.33 13.23
N SER A 250 28.28 22.35 13.85
CA SER A 250 29.75 22.42 14.01
C SER A 250 30.61 21.71 12.95
N ALA A 251 30.10 21.26 11.78
CA ALA A 251 31.00 20.56 10.84
C ALA A 251 30.65 20.54 9.33
N GLU A 252 29.58 21.18 8.86
CA GLU A 252 29.36 21.25 7.40
C GLU A 252 29.81 22.64 6.89
N ASN A 253 30.68 22.65 5.87
CA ASN A 253 31.11 23.89 5.22
C ASN A 253 29.96 24.37 4.31
N LEU A 254 29.20 25.35 4.79
CA LEU A 254 27.85 25.69 4.32
C LEU A 254 27.82 26.98 3.46
N THR A 255 28.93 27.29 2.78
CA THR A 255 29.24 28.60 2.15
C THR A 255 28.63 28.85 0.77
N GLY A 256 27.78 27.95 0.25
CA GLY A 256 27.23 28.12 -1.11
C GLY A 256 28.19 27.66 -2.20
N GLU A 257 28.89 26.55 -1.97
CA GLU A 257 29.79 25.94 -2.93
C GLU A 257 29.04 25.51 -4.21
N GLU A 258 29.25 26.22 -5.32
CA GLU A 258 28.76 25.83 -6.63
C GLU A 258 29.66 24.75 -7.25
N VAL A 259 29.11 23.56 -7.50
CA VAL A 259 29.75 22.57 -8.38
C VAL A 259 29.31 22.90 -9.80
N VAL A 260 30.21 23.51 -10.57
CA VAL A 260 30.01 23.65 -12.02
C VAL A 260 30.24 22.28 -12.65
N ASP A 261 29.29 21.81 -13.44
CA ASP A 261 29.40 20.54 -14.16
C ASP A 261 30.70 20.48 -14.97
N ALA A 262 31.33 19.30 -14.93
CA ALA A 262 32.59 19.01 -15.60
C ALA A 262 32.60 19.51 -17.05
N VAL A 263 33.68 20.21 -17.40
CA VAL A 263 34.04 20.51 -18.78
C VAL A 263 34.07 19.18 -19.53
N HIS A 264 33.13 18.94 -20.45
CA HIS A 264 33.11 17.74 -21.29
C HIS A 264 34.24 17.70 -22.34
N ALA A 265 35.29 18.51 -22.16
CA ALA A 265 36.42 18.59 -23.07
C ALA A 265 37.73 18.78 -22.28
N SER A 266 38.79 18.15 -22.77
CA SER A 266 40.12 18.07 -22.15
C SER A 266 40.91 19.39 -22.07
N GLU A 267 40.36 20.56 -22.45
CA GLU A 267 41.01 21.86 -22.32
C GLU A 267 39.94 22.98 -22.12
N ALA A 268 40.23 23.99 -21.29
CA ALA A 268 39.32 25.11 -21.05
C ALA A 268 39.34 26.09 -22.24
N GLU A 269 38.24 26.18 -23.00
CA GLU A 269 38.08 27.12 -24.12
C GLU A 269 37.80 28.55 -23.60
N TYR A 270 38.62 29.53 -23.99
CA TYR A 270 38.42 30.95 -23.68
C TYR A 270 38.09 31.73 -24.95
N LEU A 271 37.15 32.67 -24.86
CA LEU A 271 36.78 33.51 -25.99
C LEU A 271 37.82 34.60 -26.25
N THR A 272 38.10 34.86 -27.52
CA THR A 272 38.93 35.99 -27.98
C THR A 272 38.05 37.04 -28.65
N LEU A 273 38.42 38.32 -28.52
CA LEU A 273 37.62 39.39 -29.11
C LEU A 273 37.68 39.39 -30.65
N SER A 274 38.71 38.81 -31.24
CA SER A 274 38.87 38.70 -32.71
C SER A 274 37.78 37.90 -33.41
N GLU A 275 37.03 37.07 -32.67
CA GLU A 275 36.01 36.17 -33.21
C GLU A 275 34.56 36.67 -32.97
N LEU A 276 34.39 37.83 -32.33
CA LEU A 276 33.10 38.35 -31.88
C LEU A 276 32.92 39.83 -32.23
N ASP A 277 31.71 40.21 -32.64
CA ASP A 277 31.41 41.63 -32.85
C ASP A 277 31.14 42.30 -31.50
N LEU A 278 31.88 43.38 -31.22
CA LEU A 278 31.71 44.16 -29.99
C LEU A 278 30.42 44.99 -30.02
N VAL A 279 29.60 44.82 -29.00
CA VAL A 279 28.36 45.55 -28.77
C VAL A 279 28.62 46.62 -27.71
N THR A 280 28.44 47.89 -28.11
CA THR A 280 28.67 49.07 -27.26
C THR A 280 27.42 49.92 -27.06
N GLU A 281 26.39 49.72 -27.89
CA GLU A 281 25.13 50.48 -27.88
C GLU A 281 23.94 49.60 -27.48
N ALA A 282 22.90 50.25 -26.94
CA ALA A 282 21.68 49.58 -26.51
C ALA A 282 21.07 48.75 -27.65
N SER A 283 20.86 47.46 -27.41
CA SER A 283 20.49 46.52 -28.48
C SER A 283 19.78 45.28 -27.94
N THR A 284 18.86 44.75 -28.74
CA THR A 284 18.08 43.53 -28.46
C THR A 284 18.38 42.49 -29.52
N PHE A 285 18.67 41.27 -29.08
CA PHE A 285 19.03 40.13 -29.91
C PHE A 285 18.00 39.02 -29.74
N TYR A 286 17.66 38.36 -30.84
CA TYR A 286 16.66 37.29 -30.87
C TYR A 286 17.29 35.97 -31.25
N ASP A 287 16.76 34.88 -30.69
CA ASP A 287 17.06 33.52 -31.10
C ASP A 287 16.17 33.12 -32.29
N SER A 288 16.69 32.33 -33.22
CA SER A 288 16.02 31.96 -34.49
C SER A 288 15.62 30.49 -34.57
N ASP A 289 15.30 29.86 -33.43
CA ASP A 289 14.85 28.47 -33.38
C ASP A 289 13.33 28.38 -33.67
N GLY A 290 12.94 28.34 -34.95
CA GLY A 290 11.54 28.17 -35.41
C GLY A 290 10.87 29.45 -35.93
N ASP A 291 9.53 29.42 -36.10
CA ASP A 291 8.74 30.54 -36.63
C ASP A 291 8.55 31.71 -35.63
N GLU A 292 8.89 31.53 -34.34
CA GLU A 292 8.77 32.54 -33.29
C GLU A 292 10.13 33.13 -32.86
N LYS A 293 10.26 34.46 -32.87
CA LYS A 293 11.47 35.17 -32.42
C LYS A 293 11.45 35.38 -30.90
N HIS A 294 12.23 34.61 -30.15
CA HIS A 294 12.40 34.80 -28.70
C HIS A 294 13.60 35.69 -28.38
N ILE A 295 13.53 36.48 -27.29
CA ILE A 295 14.65 37.35 -26.88
C ILE A 295 15.79 36.48 -26.34
N ALA A 296 16.97 36.60 -26.94
CA ALA A 296 18.19 35.91 -26.52
C ALA A 296 19.05 36.76 -25.58
N ALA A 297 19.17 38.06 -25.88
CA ALA A 297 19.90 39.02 -25.06
C ALA A 297 19.39 40.46 -25.24
N VAL A 298 19.47 41.28 -24.21
CA VAL A 298 19.22 42.72 -24.24
C VAL A 298 20.31 43.44 -23.48
N TYR A 299 21.02 44.34 -24.18
CA TYR A 299 22.08 45.14 -23.60
C TYR A 299 21.61 46.58 -23.35
N ILE A 300 21.81 47.05 -22.11
CA ILE A 300 21.31 48.33 -21.61
C ILE A 300 22.48 49.11 -20.99
N PRO A 301 23.13 50.01 -21.76
CA PRO A 301 24.21 50.83 -21.23
C PRO A 301 23.67 51.86 -20.23
N ARG A 302 24.36 52.03 -19.10
CA ARG A 302 24.01 52.95 -18.00
C ARG A 302 22.60 52.73 -17.45
N GLY A 303 22.12 51.50 -17.42
CA GLY A 303 20.81 51.13 -16.87
C GLY A 303 20.67 51.40 -15.36
N VAL A 304 21.79 51.41 -14.63
CA VAL A 304 21.84 51.65 -13.19
C VAL A 304 22.76 52.83 -12.86
N SER A 305 22.38 53.67 -11.89
CA SER A 305 23.19 54.81 -11.46
C SER A 305 24.44 54.37 -10.68
N ARG A 306 25.55 55.10 -10.86
CA ARG A 306 26.80 54.81 -10.14
C ARG A 306 26.67 54.86 -8.62
N GLU A 307 25.78 55.69 -8.09
CA GLU A 307 25.55 55.76 -6.64
C GLU A 307 24.90 54.47 -6.11
N MET A 308 23.93 53.93 -6.85
CA MET A 308 23.26 52.67 -6.52
C MET A 308 24.23 51.49 -6.65
N CYS A 309 25.05 51.48 -7.70
CA CYS A 309 26.13 50.51 -7.89
C CYS A 309 27.11 50.49 -6.70
N LYS A 310 27.58 51.66 -6.24
CA LYS A 310 28.47 51.77 -5.06
C LYS A 310 27.83 51.23 -3.77
N LYS A 311 26.57 51.58 -3.51
CA LYS A 311 25.82 51.09 -2.35
C LYS A 311 25.68 49.57 -2.37
N ALA A 312 25.34 49.01 -3.53
CA ALA A 312 25.22 47.56 -3.71
C ALA A 312 26.57 46.83 -3.64
N ALA A 313 27.65 47.44 -4.14
CA ALA A 313 28.99 46.87 -4.05
C ALA A 313 29.43 46.70 -2.59
N ALA A 314 29.25 47.73 -1.76
CA ALA A 314 29.51 47.64 -0.32
C ALA A 314 28.63 46.60 0.39
N ALA A 315 27.43 46.32 -0.13
CA ALA A 315 26.50 45.35 0.43
C ALA A 315 26.81 43.89 0.04
N LEU A 316 27.35 43.65 -1.16
CA LEU A 316 27.42 42.32 -1.76
C LEU A 316 28.84 41.79 -1.96
N GLN A 317 29.86 42.65 -2.01
CA GLN A 317 31.23 42.25 -2.35
C GLN A 317 31.79 41.16 -1.43
N ASP A 318 31.40 41.14 -0.15
CA ASP A 318 31.89 40.20 0.85
C ASP A 318 31.27 38.80 0.67
N ALA A 319 30.22 38.67 -0.15
CA ALA A 319 29.68 37.38 -0.53
C ALA A 319 30.65 36.59 -1.43
N ALA A 320 31.51 37.29 -2.18
CA ALA A 320 32.51 36.66 -3.02
C ALA A 320 33.67 36.14 -2.14
N THR A 321 33.89 34.83 -2.15
CA THR A 321 35.00 34.18 -1.42
C THR A 321 35.78 33.22 -2.31
N THR A 322 37.00 32.86 -1.89
CA THR A 322 37.89 31.92 -2.61
C THR A 322 37.65 30.45 -2.28
N GLN A 323 36.69 30.14 -1.40
CA GLN A 323 36.41 28.77 -0.92
C GLN A 323 35.54 27.94 -1.89
N ASN A 324 35.19 28.50 -3.05
CA ASN A 324 34.34 27.85 -4.03
C ASN A 324 35.09 26.77 -4.85
N ARG A 325 34.48 25.58 -5.06
CA ARG A 325 35.04 24.44 -5.82
C ARG A 325 35.00 24.62 -7.35
N ARG A 326 35.10 25.84 -7.87
CA ARG A 326 35.24 26.09 -9.32
C ARG A 326 36.69 25.82 -9.73
N ALA A 327 37.02 24.54 -9.96
CA ALA A 327 38.39 24.08 -10.21
C ALA A 327 38.98 24.46 -11.60
N ALA A 328 38.22 25.14 -12.48
CA ALA A 328 38.60 25.38 -13.87
C ALA A 328 38.27 26.80 -14.39
N THR A 329 38.36 27.82 -13.54
CA THR A 329 38.22 29.23 -13.96
C THR A 329 39.49 29.99 -13.63
N ASN A 330 39.80 31.05 -14.38
CA ASN A 330 40.98 31.90 -14.16
C ASN A 330 42.34 31.17 -14.24
N ASN A 331 42.61 30.45 -15.34
CA ASN A 331 43.87 29.72 -15.56
C ASN A 331 44.26 28.72 -14.45
N GLY A 332 43.28 28.17 -13.70
CA GLY A 332 43.51 27.17 -12.65
C GLY A 332 43.54 27.71 -11.22
N LEU A 333 43.21 29.00 -11.00
CA LEU A 333 43.08 29.61 -9.66
C LEU A 333 41.61 29.67 -9.22
N SER A 334 41.33 29.36 -7.95
CA SER A 334 39.97 29.47 -7.40
C SER A 334 39.41 30.87 -7.59
N PRO A 335 38.24 31.03 -8.24
CA PRO A 335 37.67 32.34 -8.48
C PRO A 335 37.10 32.93 -7.19
N ASN A 336 37.09 34.26 -7.11
CA ASN A 336 36.43 34.96 -6.02
C ASN A 336 34.95 35.15 -6.37
N SER A 337 34.09 34.24 -5.91
CA SER A 337 32.67 34.20 -6.24
C SER A 337 31.86 33.70 -5.05
N GLY A 338 30.58 34.04 -4.99
CA GLY A 338 29.66 33.49 -4.01
C GLY A 338 28.22 33.92 -4.26
N ILE A 339 27.31 33.41 -3.43
CA ILE A 339 25.87 33.53 -3.67
C ILE A 339 25.22 34.22 -2.47
N ALA A 340 24.33 35.17 -2.77
CA ALA A 340 23.40 35.77 -1.84
C ALA A 340 21.94 35.45 -2.25
N GLY A 341 21.04 35.42 -1.27
CA GLY A 341 19.65 35.02 -1.39
C GLY A 341 19.45 33.53 -1.08
N TYR A 342 18.62 32.88 -1.87
CA TYR A 342 18.26 31.47 -1.72
C TYR A 342 18.95 30.59 -2.75
N TYR A 343 19.26 29.35 -2.38
CA TYR A 343 19.89 28.38 -3.28
C TYR A 343 19.34 26.97 -3.10
N ASP A 344 19.28 26.21 -4.20
CA ASP A 344 18.93 24.79 -4.21
C ASP A 344 20.17 23.91 -4.40
N TYR A 345 20.33 22.95 -3.50
CA TYR A 345 21.43 21.98 -3.45
C TYR A 345 20.94 20.59 -3.87
N LEU A 346 20.05 20.52 -4.87
CA LEU A 346 19.39 19.28 -5.25
C LEU A 346 20.37 18.16 -5.60
N THR A 347 21.47 18.51 -6.28
CA THR A 347 22.54 17.61 -6.73
C THR A 347 23.60 17.32 -5.67
N ASN A 348 23.60 18.03 -4.53
CA ASN A 348 24.57 17.82 -3.45
C ASN A 348 24.07 16.73 -2.48
N PRO A 349 24.94 15.83 -1.97
CA PRO A 349 24.58 14.87 -0.92
C PRO A 349 24.14 15.50 0.42
N THR A 350 24.16 16.82 0.55
CA THR A 350 23.69 17.49 1.78
C THR A 350 22.23 17.17 2.12
N PRO A 351 21.93 16.99 3.41
CA PRO A 351 20.55 16.75 3.88
C PRO A 351 19.64 17.95 3.66
N ARG A 352 20.20 19.17 3.59
CA ARG A 352 19.47 20.39 3.25
C ARG A 352 19.48 20.59 1.73
N LYS A 353 18.31 20.45 1.08
CA LYS A 353 18.11 20.56 -0.36
C LYS A 353 17.79 21.98 -0.81
N CYS A 354 17.20 22.82 0.03
CA CYS A 354 17.13 24.28 -0.20
C CYS A 354 17.21 25.11 1.08
N ARG A 355 17.75 26.32 0.98
CA ARG A 355 17.75 27.32 2.05
C ARG A 355 18.30 28.67 1.59
N GLU A 356 18.12 29.67 2.46
CA GLU A 356 18.89 30.90 2.46
C GLU A 356 20.39 30.60 2.68
N THR A 357 21.24 31.28 1.90
CA THR A 357 22.70 31.14 1.97
C THR A 357 23.26 31.66 3.30
N ALA A 358 24.44 31.15 3.70
CA ALA A 358 25.09 31.56 4.94
C ALA A 358 25.39 33.07 4.95
N PHE A 359 25.86 33.61 3.82
CA PHE A 359 26.11 35.05 3.67
C PHE A 359 24.85 35.86 3.96
N THR A 360 23.73 35.54 3.31
CA THR A 360 22.49 36.31 3.48
C THR A 360 21.95 36.25 4.89
N ARG A 361 22.03 35.09 5.55
CA ARG A 361 21.58 34.94 6.93
C ARG A 361 22.44 35.74 7.92
N GLN A 362 23.76 35.64 7.80
CA GLN A 362 24.69 36.29 8.73
C GLN A 362 24.80 37.80 8.48
N HIS A 363 24.57 38.25 7.26
CA HIS A 363 24.72 39.64 6.83
C HIS A 363 23.40 40.27 6.37
N ALA A 364 22.26 39.91 6.98
CA ALA A 364 20.92 40.33 6.55
C ALA A 364 20.77 41.87 6.45
N GLU A 365 21.27 42.62 7.44
CA GLU A 365 21.25 44.10 7.42
C GLU A 365 22.15 44.71 6.34
N GLN A 366 23.25 44.04 5.99
CA GLN A 366 24.14 44.47 4.91
C GLN A 366 23.50 44.16 3.56
N PHE A 367 22.92 42.96 3.41
CA PHE A 367 22.24 42.52 2.19
C PHE A 367 21.02 43.39 1.85
N SER A 368 20.26 43.85 2.84
CA SER A 368 19.10 44.73 2.63
C SER A 368 19.46 46.06 1.93
N LYS A 369 20.70 46.54 2.09
CA LYS A 369 21.21 47.74 1.38
C LYS A 369 21.31 47.55 -0.14
N SER A 370 21.22 46.32 -0.64
CA SER A 370 21.19 46.02 -2.09
C SER A 370 19.78 46.11 -2.70
N GLU A 371 18.72 46.28 -1.90
CA GLU A 371 17.33 46.27 -2.34
C GLU A 371 17.05 47.24 -3.50
N SER A 372 17.60 48.46 -3.42
CA SER A 372 17.38 49.47 -4.46
C SER A 372 17.94 49.05 -5.82
N LEU A 373 19.08 48.34 -5.85
CA LEU A 373 19.65 47.79 -7.07
C LEU A 373 18.74 46.70 -7.64
N LEU A 374 18.34 45.74 -6.81
CA LEU A 374 17.55 44.59 -7.25
C LEU A 374 16.19 45.02 -7.81
N LYS A 375 15.53 46.02 -7.18
CA LYS A 375 14.28 46.60 -7.70
C LYS A 375 14.48 47.33 -9.03
N GLN A 376 15.59 48.05 -9.20
CA GLN A 376 15.92 48.70 -10.46
C GLN A 376 16.16 47.66 -11.58
N LEU A 377 16.89 46.58 -11.27
CA LEU A 377 17.12 45.49 -12.21
C LEU A 377 15.83 44.76 -12.58
N ASP A 378 14.94 44.50 -11.61
CA ASP A 378 13.61 43.91 -11.85
C ASP A 378 12.74 44.79 -12.76
N THR A 379 12.80 46.11 -12.55
CA THR A 379 12.08 47.10 -13.38
C THR A 379 12.58 47.08 -14.82
N LEU A 380 13.90 47.12 -15.04
CA LEU A 380 14.50 47.02 -16.37
C LEU A 380 14.17 45.68 -17.03
N TYR A 381 14.20 44.59 -16.26
CA TYR A 381 13.86 43.27 -16.76
C TYR A 381 12.41 43.22 -17.27
N GLY A 382 11.45 43.75 -16.49
CA GLY A 382 10.04 43.85 -16.90
C GLY A 382 9.80 44.77 -18.10
N GLN A 383 10.58 45.84 -18.24
CA GLN A 383 10.45 46.77 -19.37
C GLN A 383 10.96 46.19 -20.68
N PHE A 384 12.13 45.55 -20.67
CA PHE A 384 12.83 45.14 -21.89
C PHE A 384 12.61 43.67 -22.28
N ALA A 385 12.17 42.83 -21.35
CA ALA A 385 11.81 41.43 -21.61
C ALA A 385 10.52 41.03 -20.85
N PRO A 386 9.38 41.71 -21.12
CA PRO A 386 8.16 41.59 -20.32
C PRO A 386 7.62 40.16 -20.23
N MET A 387 7.78 39.37 -21.30
CA MET A 387 7.30 37.98 -21.29
C MET A 387 8.15 37.06 -20.44
N HIS A 388 9.48 37.16 -20.54
CA HIS A 388 10.38 36.38 -19.68
C HIS A 388 10.25 36.80 -18.21
N HIS A 389 10.16 38.11 -17.94
CA HIS A 389 9.91 38.65 -16.61
C HIS A 389 8.60 38.12 -16.02
N HIS A 390 7.51 38.15 -16.80
CA HIS A 390 6.23 37.62 -16.37
C HIS A 390 6.30 36.12 -16.05
N LEU A 391 6.90 35.32 -16.92
CA LEU A 391 7.07 33.88 -16.70
C LEU A 391 7.88 33.61 -15.42
N GLN A 392 8.98 34.32 -15.20
CA GLN A 392 9.81 34.15 -14.00
C GLN A 392 9.09 34.63 -12.73
N ARG A 393 8.36 35.74 -12.80
CA ARG A 393 7.60 36.30 -11.68
C ARG A 393 6.41 35.44 -11.26
N VAL A 394 5.77 34.75 -12.20
CA VAL A 394 4.72 33.75 -11.93
C VAL A 394 5.32 32.45 -11.37
N ALA A 395 6.52 32.09 -11.83
CA ALA A 395 7.20 30.86 -11.43
C ALA A 395 7.79 30.91 -10.01
N ILE A 396 8.37 32.05 -9.60
CA ILE A 396 9.07 32.18 -8.32
C ILE A 396 8.10 32.12 -7.12
N PRO A 397 8.31 31.19 -6.15
CA PRO A 397 7.54 31.18 -4.92
C PRO A 397 7.73 32.48 -4.12
N SER A 398 6.65 33.04 -3.58
CA SER A 398 6.67 34.32 -2.85
C SER A 398 7.72 34.38 -1.74
N HIS A 399 7.92 33.28 -1.01
CA HIS A 399 8.89 33.19 0.09
C HIS A 399 10.36 33.12 -0.36
N HIS A 400 10.63 32.90 -1.65
CA HIS A 400 11.97 32.95 -2.23
C HIS A 400 12.23 34.25 -3.00
N GLN A 401 11.25 35.16 -3.10
CA GLN A 401 11.44 36.43 -3.80
C GLN A 401 12.35 37.36 -3.00
N LEU A 402 13.44 37.81 -3.62
CA LEU A 402 14.31 38.82 -3.04
C LEU A 402 13.62 40.18 -3.15
N PHE A 403 13.21 40.75 -2.01
CA PHE A 403 12.58 42.07 -1.93
C PHE A 403 11.37 42.27 -2.87
N GLY A 404 10.61 41.19 -3.15
CA GLY A 404 9.44 41.21 -4.04
C GLY A 404 9.76 41.30 -5.54
N THR A 405 11.01 41.02 -5.93
CA THR A 405 11.47 40.98 -7.33
C THR A 405 11.26 39.60 -7.95
N ALA A 406 11.48 39.47 -9.27
CA ALA A 406 11.49 38.19 -9.97
C ALA A 406 12.73 37.32 -9.68
N PHE A 407 13.61 37.69 -8.74
CA PHE A 407 14.87 37.00 -8.46
C PHE A 407 14.80 36.20 -7.16
N SER A 408 15.40 35.01 -7.16
CA SER A 408 15.61 34.21 -5.93
C SER A 408 17.05 34.26 -5.44
N THR A 409 17.98 34.50 -6.37
CA THR A 409 19.40 34.23 -6.18
C THR A 409 20.21 35.34 -6.84
N VAL A 410 21.26 35.79 -6.16
CA VAL A 410 22.24 36.77 -6.67
C VAL A 410 23.62 36.15 -6.56
N THR A 411 24.25 35.89 -7.71
CA THR A 411 25.65 35.46 -7.76
C THR A 411 26.55 36.67 -7.85
N VAL A 412 27.47 36.81 -6.91
CA VAL A 412 28.45 37.88 -6.83
C VAL A 412 29.79 37.37 -7.32
N ASN A 413 30.35 38.03 -8.33
CA ASN A 413 31.59 37.65 -8.99
C ASN A 413 32.59 38.79 -8.89
N ARG A 414 33.76 38.53 -8.28
CA ARG A 414 34.87 39.49 -8.16
C ARG A 414 36.09 38.99 -8.94
N ASN A 415 36.65 39.85 -9.79
CA ASN A 415 37.83 39.57 -10.64
C ASN A 415 37.68 38.26 -11.41
N PHE A 416 36.48 38.05 -11.96
CA PHE A 416 36.03 36.76 -12.44
C PHE A 416 36.08 36.69 -13.97
N ARG A 417 37.03 35.90 -14.50
CA ARG A 417 37.12 35.54 -15.93
C ARG A 417 36.78 34.07 -16.10
N THR A 418 35.73 33.77 -16.87
CA THR A 418 35.31 32.40 -17.14
C THR A 418 35.70 31.90 -18.52
N ALA A 419 36.01 30.61 -18.58
CA ALA A 419 35.95 29.83 -19.82
C ALA A 419 34.50 29.75 -20.34
N VAL A 420 34.33 29.24 -21.56
CA VAL A 420 33.01 29.01 -22.16
C VAL A 420 32.24 27.96 -21.34
N HIS A 421 31.03 28.31 -20.91
CA HIS A 421 30.14 27.45 -20.12
C HIS A 421 28.66 27.79 -20.33
N THR A 422 27.78 27.05 -19.64
CA THR A 422 26.33 27.29 -19.57
C THR A 422 25.88 27.14 -18.11
N ASP A 423 24.91 27.93 -17.67
CA ASP A 423 24.40 27.85 -16.30
C ASP A 423 23.25 26.86 -16.21
N ARG A 424 23.56 25.63 -15.75
CA ARG A 424 22.56 24.58 -15.54
C ARG A 424 21.83 24.78 -14.21
N GLY A 425 20.50 24.73 -14.26
CA GLY A 425 19.62 24.85 -13.10
C GLY A 425 18.86 26.17 -13.02
N ASP A 426 19.20 27.15 -13.86
CA ASP A 426 18.44 28.39 -13.98
C ASP A 426 17.10 28.17 -14.67
N PHE A 427 16.12 29.00 -14.35
CA PHE A 427 14.77 28.92 -14.90
C PHE A 427 14.78 29.15 -16.41
N ARG A 428 14.57 28.06 -17.18
CA ARG A 428 14.66 28.06 -18.65
C ARG A 428 13.74 29.06 -19.36
N GLY A 429 12.62 29.43 -18.73
CA GLY A 429 11.67 30.42 -19.26
C GLY A 429 12.08 31.88 -18.97
N GLY A 430 13.07 32.10 -18.12
CA GLY A 430 13.56 33.41 -17.70
C GLY A 430 14.89 33.81 -18.35
N LEU A 431 15.44 34.94 -17.91
CA LEU A 431 16.74 35.47 -18.31
C LEU A 431 17.56 35.77 -17.06
N GLY A 432 18.87 35.53 -17.14
CA GLY A 432 19.82 36.03 -16.15
C GLY A 432 20.02 37.53 -16.34
N VAL A 433 20.04 38.27 -15.23
CA VAL A 433 20.22 39.72 -15.22
C VAL A 433 21.59 40.05 -14.64
N LEU A 434 22.53 40.34 -15.53
CA LEU A 434 23.89 40.68 -15.17
C LEU A 434 24.07 42.19 -15.08
N CYS A 435 24.65 42.68 -13.99
CA CYS A 435 25.05 44.07 -13.82
C CYS A 435 26.47 44.17 -13.26
N VAL A 436 27.29 45.05 -13.84
CA VAL A 436 28.60 45.39 -13.27
C VAL A 436 28.42 46.55 -12.30
N ILE A 437 28.75 46.31 -11.03
CA ILE A 437 28.46 47.25 -9.93
C ILE A 437 29.69 47.98 -9.39
N ASP A 438 30.89 47.46 -9.63
CA ASP A 438 32.12 48.16 -9.26
C ASP A 438 33.32 47.68 -10.09
N GLY A 439 34.38 48.48 -10.12
CA GLY A 439 35.65 48.08 -10.68
C GLY A 439 36.33 49.07 -11.63
N ASN A 440 37.63 48.86 -11.81
CA ASN A 440 38.48 49.50 -12.81
C ASN A 440 39.15 48.41 -13.66
N PHE A 441 38.66 48.25 -14.89
CA PHE A 441 39.11 47.19 -15.80
C PHE A 441 38.94 47.62 -17.26
N GLU A 442 39.75 47.04 -18.14
CA GLU A 442 39.61 47.15 -19.58
C GLU A 442 39.58 45.74 -20.19
N GLY A 443 38.73 45.51 -21.20
CA GLY A 443 38.41 44.17 -21.70
C GLY A 443 37.35 43.44 -20.87
N CYS A 444 37.52 42.13 -20.64
CA CYS A 444 36.59 41.26 -19.89
C CYS A 444 35.13 41.27 -20.41
N HIS A 445 34.94 41.38 -21.72
CA HIS A 445 33.63 41.43 -22.35
C HIS A 445 32.94 40.07 -22.24
N LEU A 446 31.62 40.06 -22.02
CA LEU A 446 30.87 38.81 -22.02
C LEU A 446 30.56 38.43 -23.47
N GLY A 447 31.11 37.32 -23.95
CA GLY A 447 30.83 36.77 -25.27
C GLY A 447 29.74 35.71 -25.21
N ILE A 448 28.80 35.74 -26.17
CA ILE A 448 27.77 34.70 -26.36
C ILE A 448 27.98 34.07 -27.74
N LYS A 449 28.36 32.79 -27.77
CA LYS A 449 28.85 32.09 -28.98
C LYS A 449 27.80 32.02 -30.08
N LYS A 450 26.56 31.63 -29.72
CA LYS A 450 25.43 31.55 -30.67
C LYS A 450 25.13 32.88 -31.36
N LEU A 451 25.31 34.00 -30.65
CA LEU A 451 25.05 35.35 -31.18
C LEU A 451 26.24 35.92 -31.95
N LYS A 452 27.45 35.35 -31.78
CA LYS A 452 28.73 35.91 -32.24
C LYS A 452 28.94 37.37 -31.80
N LYS A 453 28.44 37.71 -30.60
CA LYS A 453 28.51 39.06 -30.01
C LYS A 453 29.29 39.05 -28.70
N ALA A 454 30.05 40.11 -28.45
CA ALA A 454 30.69 40.41 -27.19
C ALA A 454 30.15 41.72 -26.60
N PHE A 455 29.71 41.72 -25.34
CA PHE A 455 29.08 42.89 -24.72
C PHE A 455 30.08 43.67 -23.86
N GLN A 456 30.26 44.97 -24.16
CA GLN A 456 31.16 45.86 -23.42
C GLN A 456 30.52 46.34 -22.11
N LEU A 457 30.47 45.49 -21.10
CA LEU A 457 29.84 45.80 -19.81
C LEU A 457 30.72 46.72 -18.96
N LYS A 458 30.35 47.98 -18.79
CA LYS A 458 30.94 48.95 -17.85
C LYS A 458 30.11 49.04 -16.56
N VAL A 459 30.66 49.70 -15.54
CA VAL A 459 29.95 49.94 -14.28
C VAL A 459 28.63 50.68 -14.53
N GLY A 460 27.52 50.07 -14.12
CA GLY A 460 26.15 50.54 -14.32
C GLY A 460 25.45 49.98 -15.56
N ASP A 461 26.14 49.22 -16.41
CA ASP A 461 25.53 48.55 -17.56
C ASP A 461 24.82 47.27 -17.12
N VAL A 462 23.74 46.93 -17.83
CA VAL A 462 22.90 45.76 -17.55
C VAL A 462 22.78 44.91 -18.82
N LEU A 463 22.92 43.60 -18.66
CA LEU A 463 22.69 42.61 -19.70
C LEU A 463 21.66 41.59 -19.22
N LEU A 464 20.53 41.54 -19.92
CA LEU A 464 19.54 40.47 -19.78
C LEU A 464 19.92 39.41 -20.80
N PHE A 465 20.15 38.15 -20.42
CA PHE A 465 20.50 37.12 -21.40
C PHE A 465 20.06 35.72 -20.98
N LYS A 466 19.90 34.85 -21.98
CA LYS A 466 19.58 33.45 -21.75
C LYS A 466 20.84 32.70 -21.30
N THR A 467 20.92 32.40 -20.00
CA THR A 467 22.10 31.78 -19.36
C THR A 467 22.37 30.34 -19.82
N SER A 468 21.40 29.71 -20.50
CA SER A 468 21.57 28.41 -21.15
C SER A 468 22.35 28.46 -22.47
N LEU A 469 22.68 29.65 -23.00
CA LEU A 469 23.54 29.79 -24.18
C LEU A 469 25.01 29.68 -23.77
N GLU A 470 25.85 29.11 -24.63
CA GLU A 470 27.30 29.05 -24.39
C GLU A 470 27.90 30.46 -24.33
N HIS A 471 28.48 30.79 -23.18
CA HIS A 471 29.01 32.12 -22.91
C HIS A 471 30.29 32.09 -22.05
N GLY A 472 31.11 33.14 -22.15
CA GLY A 472 32.37 33.27 -21.42
C GLY A 472 32.93 34.70 -21.49
N ASN A 473 34.03 34.97 -20.77
CA ASN A 473 34.66 36.30 -20.80
C ASN A 473 35.85 36.35 -21.77
N THR A 474 35.94 37.44 -22.52
CA THR A 474 37.13 37.76 -23.32
C THR A 474 38.32 38.13 -22.44
N GLU A 475 39.49 38.30 -23.06
CA GLU A 475 40.72 38.74 -22.39
C GLU A 475 40.56 40.08 -21.65
N VAL A 476 41.28 40.20 -20.54
CA VAL A 476 41.43 41.43 -19.77
C VAL A 476 42.67 42.13 -20.32
N THR A 477 42.53 43.37 -20.78
CA THR A 477 43.63 44.15 -21.39
C THR A 477 44.39 45.00 -20.37
N SER A 478 43.83 45.21 -19.19
CA SER A 478 44.49 45.87 -18.06
C SER A 478 45.52 44.97 -17.37
N ASP A 479 46.55 45.57 -16.75
CA ASP A 479 47.59 44.85 -16.02
C ASP A 479 47.00 43.83 -15.02
N ALA A 480 47.44 42.57 -15.14
CA ALA A 480 46.88 41.44 -14.41
C ALA A 480 46.95 41.58 -12.87
N ALA A 481 47.85 42.45 -12.37
CA ALA A 481 48.05 42.71 -10.95
C ALA A 481 47.12 43.79 -10.35
N THR A 482 46.39 44.57 -11.18
CA THR A 482 45.76 45.84 -10.71
C THR A 482 44.31 46.04 -11.12
N TRP A 483 43.69 45.11 -11.85
CA TRP A 483 42.29 45.26 -12.25
C TRP A 483 41.33 44.78 -11.17
N GLU A 484 40.22 45.49 -11.04
CA GLU A 484 39.11 45.09 -10.17
C GLU A 484 37.80 45.10 -10.96
N ARG A 485 36.97 44.08 -10.79
CA ARG A 485 35.61 44.04 -11.35
C ARG A 485 34.70 43.25 -10.42
N THR A 486 33.65 43.90 -9.94
CA THR A 486 32.56 43.26 -9.20
C THR A 486 31.29 43.29 -10.04
N SER A 487 30.74 42.11 -10.31
CA SER A 487 29.50 41.94 -11.06
C SER A 487 28.53 41.05 -10.30
N VAL A 488 27.25 41.28 -10.53
CA VAL A 488 26.17 40.48 -9.96
C VAL A 488 25.33 39.88 -11.08
N VAL A 489 24.89 38.65 -10.90
CA VAL A 489 23.95 37.96 -11.80
C VAL A 489 22.74 37.56 -10.98
N CYS A 490 21.57 38.10 -11.33
CA CYS A 490 20.31 37.85 -10.63
C CYS A 490 19.43 36.92 -11.47
N TYR A 491 18.89 35.87 -10.86
CA TYR A 491 18.11 34.85 -11.57
C TYR A 491 17.18 34.07 -10.63
N LEU A 492 16.32 33.24 -11.23
CA LEU A 492 15.53 32.23 -10.53
C LEU A 492 16.19 30.86 -10.70
N ARG A 493 16.50 30.24 -9.57
CA ARG A 493 16.96 28.85 -9.49
C ARG A 493 15.76 27.90 -9.61
N THR A 494 15.75 27.06 -10.65
CA THR A 494 14.63 26.14 -10.94
C THR A 494 14.38 25.16 -9.80
N GLY A 495 15.43 24.71 -9.12
CA GLY A 495 15.30 23.72 -8.05
C GLY A 495 14.55 24.25 -6.83
N LEU A 496 14.53 25.57 -6.59
CA LEU A 496 13.74 26.19 -5.53
C LEU A 496 12.22 26.05 -5.74
N MET A 497 11.79 25.78 -6.98
CA MET A 497 10.40 25.47 -7.31
C MET A 497 10.07 23.98 -7.18
N SER A 498 11.07 23.14 -6.87
CA SER A 498 10.86 21.70 -6.80
C SER A 498 9.99 21.33 -5.60
N SER A 499 9.20 20.27 -5.76
CA SER A 499 8.42 19.71 -4.66
C SER A 499 9.30 19.24 -3.50
N VAL A 500 10.55 18.83 -3.78
CA VAL A 500 11.54 18.45 -2.76
C VAL A 500 11.85 19.63 -1.84
N CYS A 501 12.13 20.80 -2.42
CA CYS A 501 12.41 22.03 -1.69
C CYS A 501 11.19 22.51 -0.87
N GLU A 502 10.01 22.49 -1.48
CA GLU A 502 8.77 22.87 -0.80
C GLU A 502 8.39 21.90 0.35
N MET A 503 8.57 20.60 0.15
CA MET A 503 8.36 19.61 1.22
C MET A 503 9.35 19.81 2.36
N GLU A 504 10.61 20.12 2.06
CA GLU A 504 11.61 20.38 3.09
C GLU A 504 11.29 21.66 3.88
N ARG A 505 10.89 22.74 3.19
CA ARG A 505 10.41 23.98 3.83
C ARG A 505 9.25 23.68 4.77
N ARG A 506 8.22 22.97 4.31
CA ARG A 506 7.06 22.57 5.13
C ARG A 506 7.46 21.74 6.33
N LYS A 507 8.37 20.78 6.14
CA LYS A 507 8.91 19.95 7.23
C LYS A 507 9.55 20.80 8.33
N ARG A 508 10.32 21.82 7.96
CA ARG A 508 10.98 22.75 8.90
C ARG A 508 9.96 23.63 9.61
N LEU A 509 9.06 24.28 8.88
CA LEU A 509 7.99 25.11 9.45
C LEU A 509 7.15 24.31 10.45
N ASN A 510 6.76 23.09 10.08
CA ASN A 510 6.04 22.19 10.97
C ASN A 510 6.85 21.81 12.22
N SER A 511 8.15 21.56 12.08
CA SER A 511 9.02 21.22 13.22
C SER A 511 9.19 22.41 14.18
N LEU A 512 9.31 23.63 13.63
CA LEU A 512 9.38 24.87 14.42
C LEU A 512 8.06 25.16 15.12
N LEU A 513 6.93 24.99 14.42
CA LEU A 513 5.61 25.11 15.01
C LEU A 513 5.44 24.13 16.17
N VAL A 514 5.79 22.84 15.99
CA VAL A 514 5.75 21.83 17.05
C VAL A 514 6.63 22.24 18.25
N ARG A 515 7.82 22.81 18.00
CA ARG A 515 8.73 23.31 19.05
C ARG A 515 8.16 24.53 19.79
N GLN A 516 7.58 25.50 19.08
CA GLN A 516 6.95 26.68 19.70
C GLN A 516 5.70 26.30 20.50
N LEU A 517 4.87 25.41 19.97
CA LEU A 517 3.66 24.89 20.63
C LEU A 517 3.98 23.98 21.82
N SER A 518 5.20 23.42 21.90
CA SER A 518 5.64 22.69 23.10
C SER A 518 6.17 23.60 24.20
N LEU A 519 6.62 24.81 23.85
CA LEU A 519 7.05 25.83 24.79
C LEU A 519 5.89 26.70 25.31
N GLN A 520 4.85 26.91 24.50
CA GLN A 520 3.65 27.64 24.91
C GLN A 520 2.62 26.68 25.53
N ALA A 521 2.13 27.00 26.74
CA ALA A 521 1.01 26.30 27.37
C ALA A 521 -0.33 26.64 26.66
N VAL A 522 -0.46 26.24 25.40
CA VAL A 522 -1.63 26.52 24.57
C VAL A 522 -2.84 25.73 25.08
N ARG A 523 -3.88 26.44 25.54
CA ARG A 523 -5.15 25.87 26.05
C ARG A 523 -6.14 25.45 24.96
N GLN A 524 -5.81 25.63 23.68
CA GLN A 524 -6.70 25.30 22.57
C GLN A 524 -6.76 23.79 22.33
N THR A 525 -7.95 23.27 22.01
CA THR A 525 -8.18 21.84 21.72
C THR A 525 -7.68 21.41 20.34
N ALA A 526 -7.64 22.34 19.37
CA ALA A 526 -7.12 22.15 18.03
C ALA A 526 -6.31 23.38 17.57
N ILE A 527 -5.32 23.17 16.70
CA ILE A 527 -4.44 24.20 16.17
C ILE A 527 -4.44 24.16 14.65
N ASN A 528 -4.44 25.34 14.01
CA ASN A 528 -4.20 25.47 12.59
C ASN A 528 -2.69 25.44 12.29
N ILE A 529 -2.19 24.33 11.76
CA ILE A 529 -0.77 24.13 11.45
C ILE A 529 -0.30 25.09 10.34
N ASN A 530 -1.19 25.45 9.41
CA ASN A 530 -0.90 26.37 8.33
C ASN A 530 -1.14 27.84 8.72
N GLY A 531 -1.45 28.14 9.98
CA GLY A 531 -1.82 29.49 10.43
C GLY A 531 -0.72 30.55 10.23
N ALA A 532 0.54 30.13 10.09
CA ALA A 532 1.69 30.99 9.82
C ALA A 532 1.72 31.57 8.40
N ASP A 533 1.14 30.85 7.43
CA ASP A 533 1.24 31.15 6.01
C ASP A 533 -0.17 31.33 5.44
N ALA A 534 -0.59 32.59 5.33
CA ALA A 534 -1.93 32.93 4.81
C ALA A 534 -2.17 32.49 3.36
N SER A 535 -1.11 32.09 2.63
CA SER A 535 -1.25 31.52 1.28
C SER A 535 -1.66 30.05 1.29
N LEU A 536 -1.55 29.38 2.44
CA LEU A 536 -1.91 27.98 2.61
C LEU A 536 -3.33 27.84 3.19
N PRO A 537 -4.11 26.87 2.72
CA PRO A 537 -5.43 26.59 3.29
C PRO A 537 -5.30 26.09 4.73
N PRO A 538 -6.27 26.39 5.62
CA PRO A 538 -6.20 25.99 7.02
C PRO A 538 -6.19 24.46 7.18
N LEU A 539 -5.31 23.97 8.06
CA LEU A 539 -5.19 22.56 8.42
C LEU A 539 -5.27 22.45 9.95
N PHE A 540 -6.42 22.02 10.46
CA PHE A 540 -6.67 21.89 11.89
C PHE A 540 -6.31 20.50 12.39
N VAL A 541 -5.49 20.44 13.44
CA VAL A 541 -5.07 19.19 14.08
C VAL A 541 -5.25 19.32 15.59
N PRO A 542 -5.68 18.26 16.31
CA PRO A 542 -5.74 18.27 17.76
C PRO A 542 -4.38 18.57 18.37
N THR A 543 -4.33 19.47 19.35
CA THR A 543 -3.07 19.96 19.96
C THR A 543 -2.20 18.82 20.49
N LEU A 544 -2.82 17.81 21.14
CA LEU A 544 -2.11 16.65 21.69
C LEU A 544 -1.57 15.73 20.59
N LEU A 545 -2.25 15.65 19.45
CA LEU A 545 -1.87 14.78 18.33
C LEU A 545 -0.70 15.34 17.52
N VAL A 546 -0.53 16.66 17.46
CA VAL A 546 0.53 17.32 16.68
C VAL A 546 1.93 16.75 17.00
N ARG A 547 2.18 16.37 18.25
CA ARG A 547 3.47 15.80 18.70
C ARG A 547 3.71 14.36 18.24
N GLU A 548 2.64 13.62 17.96
CA GLU A 548 2.69 12.22 17.54
C GLU A 548 2.77 12.06 16.01
N LEU A 549 2.41 13.10 15.26
CA LEU A 549 2.43 13.07 13.79
C LEU A 549 3.87 13.14 13.26
N ALA A 550 4.23 12.14 12.44
CA ALA A 550 5.51 12.14 11.77
C ALA A 550 5.58 13.25 10.70
N PRO A 551 6.76 13.81 10.39
CA PRO A 551 6.86 14.90 9.43
C PRO A 551 6.34 14.57 8.03
N VAL A 552 6.47 13.31 7.60
CA VAL A 552 5.87 12.81 6.35
C VAL A 552 4.34 12.88 6.37
N GLN A 553 3.71 12.58 7.51
CA GLN A 553 2.25 12.58 7.64
C GLN A 553 1.73 14.02 7.55
N LEU A 554 2.44 14.97 8.15
CA LEU A 554 2.14 16.40 8.02
C LEU A 554 2.32 16.91 6.58
N ALA A 555 3.38 16.47 5.89
CA ALA A 555 3.58 16.82 4.48
C ALA A 555 2.45 16.26 3.59
N ALA A 556 2.01 15.03 3.84
CA ALA A 556 0.88 14.41 3.14
C ALA A 556 -0.42 15.19 3.39
N LEU A 557 -0.72 15.54 4.65
CA LEU A 557 -1.88 16.37 5.02
C LEU A 557 -1.84 17.72 4.31
N GLY A 558 -0.72 18.43 4.38
CA GLY A 558 -0.54 19.72 3.71
C GLY A 558 -0.75 19.63 2.19
N PHE A 559 -0.22 18.59 1.55
CA PHE A 559 -0.48 18.33 0.13
C PHE A 559 -1.97 18.12 -0.16
N ILE A 560 -2.67 17.28 0.62
CA ILE A 560 -4.09 17.01 0.42
C ILE A 560 -4.92 18.31 0.52
N VAL A 561 -4.70 19.12 1.57
CA VAL A 561 -5.48 20.35 1.79
C VAL A 561 -5.16 21.39 0.71
N GLU A 562 -3.89 21.53 0.29
CA GLU A 562 -3.52 22.39 -0.82
C GLU A 562 -4.26 22.00 -2.11
N ARG A 563 -4.30 20.70 -2.45
CA ARG A 563 -5.03 20.22 -3.63
C ARG A 563 -6.53 20.48 -3.50
N ALA A 564 -7.10 20.26 -2.30
CA ALA A 564 -8.51 20.53 -2.03
C ALA A 564 -8.88 22.00 -2.29
N SER A 565 -8.03 22.96 -1.87
CA SER A 565 -8.24 24.39 -2.13
C SER A 565 -8.29 24.74 -3.63
N LYS A 566 -7.57 23.98 -4.46
CA LYS A 566 -7.54 24.10 -5.93
C LYS A 566 -8.65 23.30 -6.62
N ARG A 567 -9.66 22.82 -5.86
CA ARG A 567 -10.74 21.91 -6.34
C ARG A 567 -10.19 20.68 -7.08
N SER A 568 -9.05 20.18 -6.60
CA SER A 568 -8.38 18.99 -7.12
C SER A 568 -8.38 17.90 -6.07
N GLY A 569 -8.65 16.66 -6.47
CA GLY A 569 -8.33 15.52 -5.63
C GLY A 569 -6.83 15.25 -5.55
N SER A 570 -6.45 14.27 -4.72
CA SER A 570 -5.08 13.83 -4.52
C SER A 570 -4.95 12.30 -4.43
N VAL A 571 -3.79 11.78 -4.84
CA VAL A 571 -3.36 10.40 -4.60
C VAL A 571 -2.21 10.45 -3.59
N VAL A 572 -2.35 9.76 -2.47
CA VAL A 572 -1.34 9.67 -1.41
C VAL A 572 -0.73 8.28 -1.44
N ALA A 573 0.45 8.20 -2.06
CA ALA A 573 1.26 7.01 -2.24
C ALA A 573 2.38 6.92 -1.19
N MET A 574 2.01 6.63 0.05
CA MET A 574 2.98 6.46 1.15
C MET A 574 3.31 4.97 1.35
N THR A 575 4.58 4.64 1.59
CA THR A 575 5.00 3.26 1.91
C THR A 575 4.10 2.63 2.97
N MET A 576 3.89 1.32 2.84
CA MET A 576 3.14 0.57 3.83
C MET A 576 3.80 0.68 5.21
N GLY A 577 3.00 0.94 6.24
CA GLY A 577 3.50 1.14 7.60
C GLY A 577 3.75 2.60 8.03
N LEU A 578 3.70 3.60 7.13
CA LEU A 578 3.89 5.02 7.46
C LEU A 578 2.67 5.72 8.11
N GLY A 579 1.59 5.00 8.45
CA GLY A 579 0.42 5.59 9.12
C GLY A 579 -0.56 6.34 8.22
N LYS A 580 -0.89 5.79 7.04
CA LYS A 580 -1.93 6.35 6.12
C LYS A 580 -3.30 6.51 6.80
N THR A 581 -3.67 5.58 7.68
CA THR A 581 -4.92 5.64 8.44
C THR A 581 -4.97 6.88 9.34
N LEU A 582 -3.87 7.19 10.04
CA LEU A 582 -3.77 8.39 10.87
C LEU A 582 -3.88 9.68 10.05
N VAL A 583 -3.23 9.73 8.88
CA VAL A 583 -3.37 10.85 7.93
C VAL A 583 -4.84 11.05 7.54
N ALA A 584 -5.56 9.96 7.23
CA ALA A 584 -6.95 10.03 6.85
C ALA A 584 -7.87 10.49 7.99
N LEU A 585 -7.69 9.95 9.20
CA LEU A 585 -8.47 10.33 10.37
C LEU A 585 -8.23 11.80 10.76
N THR A 586 -6.98 12.26 10.68
CA THR A 586 -6.62 13.67 10.93
C THR A 586 -7.23 14.58 9.87
N LEU A 587 -7.26 14.14 8.60
CA LEU A 587 -7.95 14.85 7.52
C LEU A 587 -9.45 14.95 7.78
N CYS A 588 -10.11 13.86 8.20
CA CYS A 588 -11.53 13.87 8.57
C CYS A 588 -11.79 14.87 9.70
N PHE A 589 -10.95 14.88 10.73
CA PHE A 589 -11.04 15.84 11.83
C PHE A 589 -10.92 17.28 11.33
N SER A 590 -9.88 17.60 10.56
CA SER A 590 -9.68 18.95 10.01
C SER A 590 -10.85 19.38 9.12
N HIS A 591 -11.38 18.46 8.31
CA HIS A 591 -12.48 18.72 7.40
C HIS A 591 -13.79 19.00 8.14
N LEU A 592 -14.12 18.20 9.14
CA LEU A 592 -15.31 18.41 9.99
C LEU A 592 -15.16 19.63 10.90
N HIS A 593 -13.95 19.99 11.31
CA HIS A 593 -13.70 21.23 12.04
C HIS A 593 -14.04 22.46 11.20
N LEU A 594 -13.70 22.43 9.90
CA LEU A 594 -14.03 23.49 8.94
C LEU A 594 -15.49 23.46 8.49
N ALA A 595 -16.09 22.27 8.38
CA ALA A 595 -17.45 22.08 7.88
C ALA A 595 -18.24 21.08 8.75
N PRO A 596 -18.72 21.49 9.93
CA PRO A 596 -19.30 20.57 10.93
C PRO A 596 -20.56 19.83 10.50
N GLN A 597 -21.25 20.28 9.45
CA GLN A 597 -22.48 19.66 8.94
C GLN A 597 -22.23 18.71 7.76
N SER A 598 -20.99 18.64 7.28
CA SER A 598 -20.63 17.88 6.08
C SER A 598 -20.39 16.40 6.38
N ASP A 599 -20.72 15.52 5.43
CA ASP A 599 -20.37 14.11 5.56
C ASP A 599 -19.05 13.77 4.88
N VAL A 600 -18.39 12.76 5.43
CA VAL A 600 -17.20 12.11 4.90
C VAL A 600 -17.52 10.64 4.63
N LEU A 601 -17.11 10.14 3.46
CA LEU A 601 -17.19 8.73 3.12
C LEU A 601 -15.78 8.15 2.98
N ILE A 602 -15.49 7.12 3.77
CA ILE A 602 -14.30 6.29 3.66
C ILE A 602 -14.71 4.94 3.08
N VAL A 603 -14.08 4.56 1.98
CA VAL A 603 -14.30 3.25 1.35
C VAL A 603 -13.06 2.41 1.52
N THR A 604 -13.24 1.23 2.11
CA THR A 604 -12.12 0.37 2.52
C THR A 604 -12.45 -1.11 2.34
N PRO A 605 -11.47 -2.03 2.18
CA PRO A 605 -11.73 -3.46 2.21
C PRO A 605 -12.43 -3.91 3.51
N LYS A 606 -13.42 -4.81 3.41
CA LYS A 606 -14.13 -5.40 4.56
C LYS A 606 -13.19 -5.88 5.69
N PRO A 607 -12.07 -6.58 5.39
CA PRO A 607 -11.06 -7.00 6.37
C PRO A 607 -10.55 -5.95 7.37
N ILE A 608 -10.50 -4.67 7.00
CA ILE A 608 -9.82 -3.64 7.79
C ILE A 608 -10.76 -2.62 8.43
N ILE A 609 -12.07 -2.78 8.29
CA ILE A 609 -13.05 -1.86 8.90
C ILE A 609 -12.89 -1.81 10.43
N SER A 610 -12.71 -2.97 11.08
CA SER A 610 -12.48 -3.03 12.53
C SER A 610 -11.14 -2.42 12.95
N HIS A 611 -10.13 -2.46 12.08
CA HIS A 611 -8.86 -1.77 12.30
C HIS A 611 -9.03 -0.25 12.24
N TRP A 612 -9.85 0.27 11.32
CA TRP A 612 -10.18 1.71 11.27
C TRP A 612 -10.89 2.18 12.55
N ALA A 613 -11.83 1.39 13.09
CA ALA A 613 -12.47 1.68 14.37
C ALA A 613 -11.46 1.68 15.53
N SER A 614 -10.60 0.65 15.61
CA SER A 614 -9.57 0.55 16.64
C SER A 614 -8.55 1.70 16.59
N GLU A 615 -8.15 2.13 15.39
CA GLU A 615 -7.27 3.29 15.24
C GLU A 615 -7.96 4.59 15.65
N ARG A 616 -9.26 4.79 15.35
CA ARG A 616 -10.01 5.94 15.85
C ARG A 616 -10.00 5.99 17.38
N ASP A 617 -10.29 4.87 18.03
CA ASP A 617 -10.33 4.80 19.51
C ASP A 617 -8.97 5.06 20.14
N LYS A 618 -7.90 4.55 19.51
CA LYS A 618 -6.52 4.80 19.95
C LYS A 618 -6.16 6.29 19.93
N TRP A 619 -6.55 7.01 18.86
CA TRP A 619 -6.20 8.42 18.69
C TRP A 619 -7.20 9.38 19.36
N ASP A 620 -8.36 8.90 19.79
CA ASP A 620 -9.32 9.66 20.59
C ASP A 620 -8.67 10.17 21.90
N ALA A 621 -7.83 9.35 22.53
CA ALA A 621 -7.04 9.73 23.70
C ALA A 621 -6.06 10.90 23.45
N HIS A 622 -5.74 11.19 22.18
CA HIS A 622 -4.88 12.30 21.75
C HIS A 622 -5.71 13.47 21.17
N GLY A 623 -7.00 13.54 21.49
CA GLY A 623 -7.90 14.62 21.10
C GLY A 623 -8.51 14.49 19.70
N LEU A 624 -8.28 13.38 18.98
CA LEU A 624 -8.91 13.10 17.68
C LEU A 624 -10.35 12.59 17.91
N HIS A 625 -11.23 13.50 18.34
CA HIS A 625 -12.62 13.17 18.63
C HIS A 625 -13.47 13.21 17.36
N LEU A 626 -14.03 12.04 16.98
CA LEU A 626 -14.96 11.87 15.85
C LEU A 626 -16.27 11.25 16.34
N PRO A 627 -17.21 12.04 16.89
CA PRO A 627 -18.36 11.52 17.64
C PRO A 627 -19.36 10.74 16.77
N HIS A 628 -19.50 11.08 15.49
CA HIS A 628 -20.42 10.43 14.55
C HIS A 628 -19.69 9.53 13.55
N PHE A 629 -18.97 8.54 14.09
CA PHE A 629 -18.17 7.59 13.33
C PHE A 629 -18.91 6.27 13.15
N VAL A 630 -19.38 6.01 11.92
CA VAL A 630 -20.26 4.89 11.57
C VAL A 630 -19.50 3.87 10.73
N ALA A 631 -19.27 2.67 11.26
CA ALA A 631 -18.49 1.63 10.61
C ALA A 631 -19.25 0.28 10.60
N SER A 632 -19.24 -0.42 9.46
CA SER A 632 -19.92 -1.71 9.31
C SER A 632 -18.91 -2.87 9.26
N ASP A 633 -18.59 -3.48 10.39
CA ASP A 633 -17.66 -4.62 10.46
C ASP A 633 -18.34 -6.00 10.31
N GLY A 634 -19.67 -6.03 10.31
CA GLY A 634 -20.48 -7.25 10.18
C GLY A 634 -20.67 -8.04 11.49
N LEU A 635 -20.24 -7.51 12.64
CA LEU A 635 -20.42 -8.15 13.96
C LEU A 635 -21.61 -7.59 14.76
N THR A 636 -22.06 -6.37 14.48
CA THR A 636 -23.24 -5.76 15.12
C THR A 636 -24.12 -5.02 14.10
N GLN A 637 -24.95 -5.76 13.35
CA GLN A 637 -25.97 -5.15 12.47
C GLN A 637 -26.87 -4.17 13.23
N VAL A 638 -27.16 -4.41 14.51
CA VAL A 638 -28.06 -3.58 15.32
C VAL A 638 -27.48 -2.18 15.59
N GLU A 639 -26.20 -2.08 15.98
CA GLU A 639 -25.58 -0.79 16.30
C GLU A 639 -25.36 0.04 15.04
N PHE A 640 -24.90 -0.61 13.97
CA PHE A 640 -24.77 0.03 12.66
C PHE A 640 -26.12 0.54 12.13
N GLU A 641 -27.18 -0.28 12.24
CA GLU A 641 -28.53 0.11 11.81
C GLU A 641 -29.13 1.21 12.68
N SER A 642 -28.84 1.22 13.98
CA SER A 642 -29.21 2.30 14.89
C SER A 642 -28.53 3.62 14.50
N GLN A 643 -27.24 3.59 14.16
CA GLN A 643 -26.52 4.77 13.67
C GLN A 643 -27.05 5.28 12.32
N LEU A 644 -27.41 4.38 11.40
CA LEU A 644 -28.06 4.76 10.14
C LEU A 644 -29.45 5.36 10.36
N SER A 645 -30.23 4.80 11.28
CA SER A 645 -31.55 5.32 11.65
C SER A 645 -31.44 6.70 12.29
N GLU A 646 -30.42 6.93 13.11
CA GLU A 646 -30.12 8.24 13.69
C GLU A 646 -29.76 9.26 12.61
N TYR A 647 -28.94 8.86 11.64
CA TYR A 647 -28.63 9.70 10.48
C TYR A 647 -29.87 10.03 9.64
N GLU A 648 -30.77 9.06 9.39
CA GLU A 648 -32.07 9.29 8.74
C GLU A 648 -32.93 10.27 9.51
N ARG A 649 -32.94 10.16 10.85
CA ARG A 649 -33.66 11.08 11.72
C ARG A 649 -33.10 12.50 11.61
N GLN A 650 -31.78 12.67 11.58
CA GLN A 650 -31.14 13.97 11.39
C GLN A 650 -31.47 14.59 10.03
N LEU A 651 -31.50 13.79 8.96
CA LEU A 651 -31.90 14.25 7.63
C LEU A 651 -33.36 14.71 7.54
N ARG A 652 -34.24 14.18 8.40
CA ARG A 652 -35.66 14.56 8.50
C ARG A 652 -35.92 15.63 9.56
N SER A 653 -34.92 15.95 10.39
CA SER A 653 -35.02 16.90 11.48
C SER A 653 -34.93 18.34 10.98
N THR A 654 -35.51 19.27 11.74
CA THR A 654 -35.33 20.72 11.55
C THR A 654 -34.05 21.25 12.21
N VAL A 655 -33.42 20.45 13.08
CA VAL A 655 -32.15 20.78 13.75
C VAL A 655 -31.00 20.65 12.74
N PRO A 656 -30.02 21.57 12.74
CA PRO A 656 -28.84 21.46 11.90
C PRO A 656 -28.17 20.10 12.09
N LYS A 657 -28.02 19.38 10.98
CA LYS A 657 -27.40 18.07 10.95
C LYS A 657 -25.94 18.17 11.40
N VAL A 658 -25.48 17.15 12.14
CA VAL A 658 -24.06 17.00 12.45
C VAL A 658 -23.40 16.11 11.40
N GLY A 659 -22.18 16.43 10.99
CA GLY A 659 -21.42 15.71 9.99
C GLY A 659 -21.04 14.31 10.48
N HIS A 660 -21.18 13.33 9.59
CA HIS A 660 -20.88 11.92 9.88
C HIS A 660 -19.64 11.45 9.11
N VAL A 661 -18.89 10.52 9.70
CA VAL A 661 -17.83 9.77 9.02
C VAL A 661 -18.33 8.34 8.80
N PHE A 662 -18.61 7.99 7.54
CA PHE A 662 -19.03 6.64 7.17
C PHE A 662 -17.84 5.81 6.69
N ILE A 663 -17.68 4.61 7.24
CA ILE A 663 -16.69 3.62 6.77
C ILE A 663 -17.42 2.41 6.22
N LEU A 664 -17.38 2.27 4.91
CA LEU A 664 -18.12 1.23 4.18
C LEU A 664 -17.17 0.37 3.35
N ASN A 665 -17.53 -0.90 3.17
CA ASN A 665 -16.92 -1.70 2.12
C ASN A 665 -17.55 -1.39 0.76
N GLY A 666 -16.79 -1.64 -0.30
CA GLY A 666 -17.27 -1.41 -1.67
C GLY A 666 -18.50 -2.23 -2.07
N GLU A 667 -18.75 -3.36 -1.39
CA GLU A 667 -19.91 -4.23 -1.67
C GLU A 667 -21.21 -3.65 -1.10
N TYR A 668 -21.17 -3.09 0.11
CA TYR A 668 -22.33 -2.48 0.77
C TYR A 668 -22.65 -1.07 0.25
N LEU A 669 -21.68 -0.40 -0.39
CA LEU A 669 -21.85 0.94 -0.93
C LEU A 669 -23.11 1.06 -1.80
N THR A 670 -23.39 0.11 -2.68
CA THR A 670 -24.57 0.14 -3.54
C THR A 670 -25.87 0.14 -2.74
N THR A 671 -25.96 -0.71 -1.71
CA THR A 671 -27.11 -0.78 -0.80
C THR A 671 -27.29 0.53 -0.04
N PHE A 672 -26.19 1.10 0.46
CA PHE A 672 -26.18 2.38 1.15
C PHE A 672 -26.68 3.52 0.25
N LEU A 673 -26.20 3.60 -1.00
CA LEU A 673 -26.64 4.65 -1.95
C LEU A 673 -28.10 4.48 -2.38
N HIS A 674 -28.63 3.26 -2.39
CA HIS A 674 -30.04 3.02 -2.64
C HIS A 674 -30.92 3.53 -1.49
N ARG A 675 -30.45 3.35 -0.24
CA ARG A 675 -31.11 3.87 0.97
C ARG A 675 -31.05 5.39 1.05
N PHE A 676 -29.90 5.98 0.74
CA PHE A 676 -29.64 7.42 0.83
C PHE A 676 -29.44 8.06 -0.54
N LYS A 677 -30.52 8.19 -1.33
CA LYS A 677 -30.48 8.68 -2.72
C LYS A 677 -29.78 10.04 -2.92
N ASN A 678 -29.83 10.92 -1.92
CA ASN A 678 -29.24 12.26 -1.96
C ASN A 678 -27.94 12.39 -1.15
N PHE A 679 -27.30 11.27 -0.80
CA PHE A 679 -26.03 11.29 -0.09
C PHE A 679 -24.94 11.96 -0.93
N SER A 680 -24.40 13.07 -0.42
CA SER A 680 -23.42 13.92 -1.11
C SER A 680 -22.25 14.23 -0.18
N PRO A 681 -21.32 13.27 0.00
CA PRO A 681 -20.18 13.46 0.87
C PRO A 681 -19.27 14.54 0.26
N THR A 682 -18.84 15.46 1.10
CA THR A 682 -17.95 16.56 0.68
C THR A 682 -16.49 16.09 0.53
N LEU A 683 -16.12 15.04 1.25
CA LEU A 683 -14.83 14.36 1.20
C LEU A 683 -15.05 12.86 1.01
N LEU A 684 -14.41 12.30 -0.02
CA LEU A 684 -14.37 10.87 -0.31
C LEU A 684 -12.93 10.38 -0.17
N ILE A 685 -12.70 9.43 0.73
CA ILE A 685 -11.41 8.77 0.93
C ILE A 685 -11.55 7.33 0.49
N VAL A 686 -10.68 6.87 -0.41
CA VAL A 686 -10.61 5.46 -0.82
C VAL A 686 -9.30 4.87 -0.36
N ASP A 687 -9.39 3.93 0.58
CA ASP A 687 -8.26 3.12 1.04
C ASP A 687 -8.03 1.94 0.08
N GLU A 688 -6.77 1.53 -0.08
CA GLU A 688 -6.34 0.57 -1.10
C GLU A 688 -6.86 0.96 -2.51
N GLY A 689 -6.79 2.25 -2.84
CA GLY A 689 -7.45 2.81 -4.03
C GLY A 689 -6.88 2.36 -5.38
N HIS A 690 -5.85 1.51 -5.41
CA HIS A 690 -5.46 0.78 -6.61
C HIS A 690 -6.65 0.00 -7.23
N ARG A 691 -7.66 -0.38 -6.42
CA ARG A 691 -8.91 -1.02 -6.89
C ARG A 691 -9.73 -0.14 -7.83
N VAL A 692 -9.68 1.18 -7.64
CA VAL A 692 -10.40 2.16 -8.50
C VAL A 692 -9.74 2.26 -9.86
N ALA A 693 -8.43 2.00 -9.91
CA ALA A 693 -7.64 1.97 -11.13
C ALA A 693 -7.86 0.70 -11.97
N SER A 694 -8.75 -0.23 -11.61
CA SER A 694 -9.06 -1.43 -12.41
C SER A 694 -10.16 -1.16 -13.44
N LYS A 695 -10.03 -1.69 -14.68
CA LYS A 695 -11.05 -1.49 -15.74
C LYS A 695 -12.34 -2.25 -15.38
N GLY A 696 -13.50 -1.66 -15.67
CA GLY A 696 -14.81 -2.31 -15.50
C GLY A 696 -15.19 -2.66 -14.06
N ASN A 697 -14.67 -1.92 -13.07
CA ASN A 697 -14.95 -2.17 -11.67
C ASN A 697 -16.27 -1.50 -11.25
N LYS A 698 -17.24 -2.31 -10.79
CA LYS A 698 -18.53 -1.86 -10.21
C LYS A 698 -18.36 -0.83 -9.08
N LEU A 699 -17.24 -0.91 -8.35
CA LEU A 699 -16.91 0.08 -7.32
C LEU A 699 -16.75 1.47 -7.91
N THR A 700 -15.95 1.61 -8.98
CA THR A 700 -15.69 2.90 -9.63
C THR A 700 -16.98 3.50 -10.19
N GLU A 701 -17.83 2.68 -10.82
CA GLU A 701 -19.15 3.10 -11.31
C GLU A 701 -20.07 3.61 -10.18
N SER A 702 -20.03 2.95 -9.02
CA SER A 702 -20.83 3.36 -7.86
C SER A 702 -20.32 4.67 -7.25
N LEU A 703 -19.00 4.85 -7.18
CA LEU A 703 -18.37 6.07 -6.69
C LEU A 703 -18.53 7.25 -7.65
N ASP A 704 -18.61 7.00 -8.96
CA ASP A 704 -18.80 8.07 -9.95
C ASP A 704 -20.20 8.70 -9.91
N ARG A 705 -21.19 7.98 -9.37
CA ARG A 705 -22.54 8.51 -9.11
C ARG A 705 -22.58 9.52 -7.95
N LEU A 706 -21.57 9.52 -7.08
CA LEU A 706 -21.50 10.43 -5.94
C LEU A 706 -21.10 11.84 -6.38
N ARG A 707 -21.88 12.82 -5.94
CA ARG A 707 -21.52 14.24 -6.00
C ARG A 707 -20.52 14.53 -4.87
N CYS A 708 -19.24 14.48 -5.19
CA CYS A 708 -18.15 14.74 -4.26
C CYS A 708 -17.08 15.61 -4.92
N ASN A 709 -16.73 16.72 -4.27
CA ASN A 709 -15.78 17.70 -4.77
C ASN A 709 -14.32 17.33 -4.47
N HIS A 710 -14.07 16.60 -3.38
CA HIS A 710 -12.72 16.28 -2.90
C HIS A 710 -12.56 14.77 -2.78
N ARG A 711 -11.80 14.20 -3.71
CA ARG A 711 -11.49 12.76 -3.76
C ARG A 711 -10.04 12.56 -3.33
N VAL A 712 -9.82 11.71 -2.34
CA VAL A 712 -8.50 11.33 -1.85
C VAL A 712 -8.35 9.83 -1.98
N VAL A 713 -7.30 9.40 -2.68
CA VAL A 713 -6.93 7.99 -2.75
C VAL A 713 -5.74 7.75 -1.85
N LEU A 714 -5.86 6.79 -0.95
CA LEU A 714 -4.75 6.26 -0.16
C LEU A 714 -4.29 4.95 -0.80
N SER A 715 -3.01 4.84 -1.13
CA SER A 715 -2.45 3.58 -1.61
C SER A 715 -1.02 3.41 -1.10
N GLY A 716 -0.61 2.18 -0.81
CA GLY A 716 0.81 1.86 -0.68
C GLY A 716 1.54 1.93 -2.02
N THR A 717 0.80 1.72 -3.10
CA THR A 717 1.32 1.47 -4.43
C THR A 717 0.25 1.85 -5.49
N PRO A 718 0.35 3.05 -6.10
CA PRO A 718 -0.72 3.57 -6.96
C PRO A 718 -0.83 2.87 -8.32
N LEU A 719 0.13 2.01 -8.70
CA LEU A 719 0.14 1.21 -9.92
C LEU A 719 0.56 -0.23 -9.60
N GLN A 720 -0.07 -1.24 -10.20
CA GLN A 720 0.15 -2.67 -9.96
C GLN A 720 0.70 -3.41 -11.16
N ASN A 721 0.09 -3.21 -12.33
CA ASN A 721 0.37 -4.00 -13.52
C ASN A 721 0.88 -3.18 -14.69
N ASP A 722 0.34 -1.97 -14.84
CA ASP A 722 0.59 -1.12 -16.00
C ASP A 722 0.51 0.36 -15.63
N ALA A 723 1.30 1.19 -16.30
CA ALA A 723 1.32 2.64 -16.16
C ALA A 723 -0.07 3.26 -16.39
N ASN A 724 -0.91 2.64 -17.24
CA ASN A 724 -2.28 3.12 -17.47
C ASN A 724 -3.20 3.02 -16.25
N GLU A 725 -2.86 2.22 -15.23
CA GLU A 725 -3.57 2.24 -13.94
C GLU A 725 -3.37 3.57 -13.23
N LEU A 726 -2.13 4.07 -13.19
CA LEU A 726 -1.83 5.38 -12.63
C LEU A 726 -2.58 6.50 -13.37
N TYR A 727 -2.60 6.45 -14.71
CA TYR A 727 -3.33 7.44 -15.51
C TYR A 727 -4.82 7.48 -15.20
N ARG A 728 -5.44 6.30 -15.09
CA ARG A 728 -6.86 6.18 -14.73
C ARG A 728 -7.13 6.63 -13.30
N LEU A 729 -6.24 6.32 -12.36
CA LEU A 729 -6.36 6.75 -10.98
C LEU A 729 -6.32 8.26 -10.85
N VAL A 730 -5.32 8.91 -11.44
CA VAL A 730 -5.18 10.36 -11.44
C VAL A 730 -6.34 11.03 -12.18
N GLY A 731 -6.76 10.49 -13.33
CA GLY A 731 -7.91 11.00 -14.08
C GLY A 731 -9.24 10.89 -13.32
N TRP A 732 -9.41 9.85 -12.49
CA TRP A 732 -10.58 9.66 -11.64
C TRP A 732 -10.63 10.65 -10.46
N VAL A 733 -9.47 10.91 -9.86
CA VAL A 733 -9.29 11.88 -8.78
C VAL A 733 -9.36 13.33 -9.29
N ASN A 734 -8.87 13.59 -10.51
CA ASN A 734 -8.89 14.89 -11.15
C ASN A 734 -9.20 14.78 -12.66
N LYS A 735 -10.45 15.14 -13.02
CA LYS A 735 -10.92 15.13 -14.41
C LYS A 735 -10.15 16.08 -15.34
N GLY A 736 -9.50 17.11 -14.81
CA GLY A 736 -8.68 18.05 -15.57
C GLY A 736 -7.28 17.53 -15.91
N ALA A 737 -6.82 16.44 -15.29
CA ALA A 737 -5.47 15.90 -15.52
C ALA A 737 -5.24 15.43 -16.96
N SER A 738 -6.30 14.98 -17.64
CA SER A 738 -6.27 14.57 -19.06
C SER A 738 -6.10 15.72 -20.04
N LYS A 739 -6.39 16.97 -19.62
CA LYS A 739 -6.12 18.17 -20.42
C LYS A 739 -4.64 18.53 -20.41
N VAL A 740 -3.95 18.22 -19.29
CA VAL A 740 -2.50 18.47 -19.13
C VAL A 740 -1.69 17.45 -19.92
N LEU A 741 -2.04 16.16 -19.80
CA LEU A 741 -1.37 15.08 -20.53
C LEU A 741 -2.43 14.21 -21.23
N PRO A 742 -2.61 14.33 -22.56
CA PRO A 742 -3.61 13.57 -23.30
C PRO A 742 -3.36 12.05 -23.26
N PRO A 743 -4.41 11.20 -23.32
CA PRO A 743 -4.28 9.75 -23.18
C PRO A 743 -3.33 9.10 -24.22
N ARG A 744 -3.39 9.54 -25.48
CA ARG A 744 -2.52 9.02 -26.55
C ARG A 744 -1.05 9.30 -26.25
N ARG A 745 -0.74 10.52 -25.81
CA ARG A 745 0.62 10.91 -25.46
C ARG A 745 1.11 10.13 -24.24
N PHE A 746 0.27 9.97 -23.22
CA PHE A 746 0.62 9.12 -22.07
C PHE A 746 0.94 7.68 -22.49
N GLN A 747 0.16 7.11 -23.41
CA GLN A 747 0.37 5.75 -23.89
C GLN A 747 1.69 5.59 -24.66
N GLU A 748 2.07 6.57 -25.49
CA GLU A 748 3.38 6.60 -26.15
C GLU A 748 4.53 6.59 -25.13
N LEU A 749 4.47 7.48 -24.13
CA LEU A 749 5.49 7.56 -23.06
C LEU A 749 5.55 6.27 -22.24
N ALA A 750 4.40 5.69 -21.88
CA ALA A 750 4.34 4.42 -21.16
C ALA A 750 4.95 3.26 -21.96
N ASN A 751 4.78 3.25 -23.29
CA ASN A 751 5.37 2.22 -24.16
C ASN A 751 6.90 2.31 -24.19
N GLU A 752 7.48 3.52 -24.23
CA GLU A 752 8.93 3.72 -24.13
C GLU A 752 9.50 3.13 -22.83
N ILE A 753 8.85 3.42 -21.70
CA ILE A 753 9.25 2.87 -20.40
C ILE A 753 9.13 1.35 -20.40
N ASN A 754 8.04 0.80 -20.92
CA ASN A 754 7.82 -0.65 -20.97
C ASN A 754 8.89 -1.37 -21.79
N ARG A 755 9.31 -0.84 -22.94
CA ARG A 755 10.38 -1.43 -23.76
C ARG A 755 11.69 -1.53 -22.97
N PHE A 756 12.07 -0.46 -22.29
CA PHE A 756 13.28 -0.47 -21.45
C PHE A 756 13.15 -1.44 -20.27
N VAL A 757 12.01 -1.42 -19.57
CA VAL A 757 11.73 -2.31 -18.44
C VAL A 757 11.83 -3.80 -18.82
N GLU A 758 11.40 -4.14 -20.04
CA GLU A 758 11.46 -5.51 -20.60
C GLU A 758 12.88 -5.92 -21.04
N GLY A 759 13.87 -5.02 -20.99
CA GLY A 759 15.27 -5.32 -21.27
C GLY A 759 15.80 -4.77 -22.60
N ASP A 760 15.07 -3.91 -23.31
CA ASP A 760 15.60 -3.22 -24.50
C ASP A 760 16.43 -1.99 -24.10
N ASP A 761 17.74 -2.18 -23.98
CA ASP A 761 18.68 -1.11 -23.64
C ASP A 761 18.68 0.06 -24.65
N ARG A 762 18.24 -0.15 -25.90
CA ARG A 762 18.14 0.93 -26.90
C ARG A 762 17.04 1.94 -26.56
N ALA A 763 16.05 1.51 -25.77
CA ALA A 763 14.96 2.36 -25.32
C ALA A 763 15.34 3.23 -24.11
N PHE A 764 16.57 3.12 -23.57
CA PHE A 764 17.00 3.84 -22.36
C PHE A 764 16.73 5.35 -22.43
N TYR A 765 17.24 6.04 -23.46
CA TYR A 765 17.04 7.49 -23.61
C TYR A 765 15.56 7.87 -23.74
N GLY A 766 14.78 7.07 -24.49
CA GLY A 766 13.33 7.27 -24.63
C GLY A 766 12.60 7.09 -23.30
N ALA A 767 12.96 6.08 -22.52
CA ALA A 767 12.41 5.79 -21.21
C ALA A 767 12.75 6.88 -20.18
N VAL A 768 13.98 7.41 -20.15
CA VAL A 768 14.37 8.54 -19.28
C VAL A 768 13.50 9.77 -19.58
N MET A 769 13.36 10.14 -20.85
CA MET A 769 12.55 11.30 -21.24
C MET A 769 11.07 11.09 -20.90
N ALA A 770 10.55 9.90 -21.18
CA ALA A 770 9.17 9.54 -20.85
C ALA A 770 8.90 9.54 -19.35
N GLN A 771 9.85 9.03 -18.56
CA GLN A 771 9.81 9.04 -17.11
C GLN A 771 9.72 10.47 -16.57
N ASN A 772 10.59 11.37 -17.01
CA ASN A 772 10.59 12.77 -16.57
C ASN A 772 9.25 13.44 -16.86
N HIS A 773 8.71 13.27 -18.08
CA HIS A 773 7.42 13.83 -18.44
C HIS A 773 6.26 13.30 -17.58
N ILE A 774 6.22 11.98 -17.32
CA ILE A 774 5.17 11.40 -16.49
C ILE A 774 5.33 11.87 -15.04
N GLN A 775 6.56 11.98 -14.52
CA GLN A 775 6.81 12.44 -13.16
C GLN A 775 6.44 13.91 -12.95
N ASP A 776 6.78 14.78 -13.88
CA ASP A 776 6.37 16.19 -13.84
C ASP A 776 4.84 16.32 -13.79
N TRP A 777 4.15 15.53 -14.60
CA TRP A 777 2.69 15.44 -14.56
C TRP A 777 2.17 14.88 -13.23
N MET A 778 2.80 13.83 -12.68
CA MET A 778 2.42 13.22 -11.40
C MET A 778 2.57 14.17 -10.21
N ARG A 779 3.61 15.02 -10.17
CA ARG A 779 3.87 15.97 -9.06
C ARG A 779 2.67 16.86 -8.75
N GLY A 780 1.83 17.14 -9.75
CA GLY A 780 0.60 17.90 -9.57
C GLY A 780 -0.52 17.16 -8.81
N PHE A 781 -0.49 15.84 -8.70
CA PHE A 781 -1.64 15.04 -8.25
C PHE A 781 -1.29 13.93 -7.26
N VAL A 782 -0.03 13.49 -7.23
CA VAL A 782 0.44 12.34 -6.46
C VAL A 782 1.47 12.79 -5.42
N PHE A 783 1.14 12.63 -4.14
CA PHE A 783 2.10 12.71 -3.05
C PHE A 783 2.76 11.35 -2.87
N ARG A 784 4.09 11.30 -2.82
CA ARG A 784 4.85 10.07 -2.58
C ARG A 784 5.86 10.29 -1.47
N GLU A 785 5.90 9.37 -0.52
CA GLU A 785 7.01 9.26 0.42
C GLU A 785 7.27 7.79 0.71
N MET A 786 8.52 7.37 0.50
CA MET A 786 8.94 5.98 0.65
C MET A 786 10.05 5.80 1.70
N GLY A 787 10.56 6.89 2.28
CA GLY A 787 11.63 6.87 3.27
C GLY A 787 11.11 6.61 4.67
N SER A 788 11.61 5.55 5.31
CA SER A 788 11.40 5.30 6.74
C SER A 788 12.71 4.91 7.39
N ARG A 789 12.95 5.39 8.61
CA ARG A 789 14.05 4.90 9.46
C ARG A 789 13.64 3.52 10.01
N LEU A 790 13.79 2.49 9.19
CA LEU A 790 13.60 1.09 9.59
C LEU A 790 14.96 0.40 9.74
N PRO A 791 15.05 -0.69 10.53
CA PRO A 791 16.24 -1.53 10.58
C PRO A 791 16.61 -2.10 9.20
N PRO A 792 17.82 -2.66 9.01
CA PRO A 792 18.18 -3.30 7.75
C PRO A 792 17.18 -4.40 7.34
N LEU A 793 16.81 -4.42 6.05
CA LEU A 793 16.01 -5.47 5.43
C LEU A 793 16.90 -6.30 4.50
N HIS A 794 17.00 -7.60 4.77
CA HIS A 794 17.66 -8.56 3.88
C HIS A 794 16.59 -9.37 3.14
N ASP A 795 16.45 -9.18 1.83
CA ASP A 795 15.44 -9.87 1.02
C ASP A 795 16.11 -10.85 0.03
N TYR A 796 16.01 -12.15 0.31
CA TYR A 796 16.66 -13.21 -0.44
C TYR A 796 15.68 -14.01 -1.29
N LEU A 797 16.14 -14.33 -2.49
CA LEU A 797 15.49 -15.20 -3.45
C LEU A 797 16.19 -16.56 -3.47
N LEU A 798 15.48 -17.61 -3.06
CA LEU A 798 16.03 -18.96 -2.92
C LEU A 798 15.44 -19.87 -3.99
N ILE A 799 16.26 -20.27 -4.96
CA ILE A 799 15.87 -21.19 -6.02
C ILE A 799 16.06 -22.62 -5.51
N CYS A 800 14.95 -23.29 -5.19
CA CYS A 800 14.92 -24.64 -4.64
C CYS A 800 14.96 -25.70 -5.75
N GLY A 801 15.71 -26.78 -5.53
CA GLY A 801 15.76 -27.92 -6.44
C GLY A 801 14.49 -28.78 -6.43
N SER A 802 14.24 -29.53 -7.51
CA SER A 802 13.15 -30.50 -7.61
C SER A 802 13.68 -31.93 -7.40
N SER A 803 13.01 -32.73 -6.57
CA SER A 803 13.34 -34.15 -6.37
C SER A 803 13.12 -34.97 -7.66
N ALA A 804 13.63 -36.20 -7.70
CA ALA A 804 13.36 -37.12 -8.83
C ALA A 804 11.86 -37.31 -9.07
N VAL A 805 11.08 -37.49 -7.99
CA VAL A 805 9.62 -37.65 -8.08
C VAL A 805 8.96 -36.36 -8.57
N GLN A 806 9.37 -35.19 -8.06
CA GLN A 806 8.83 -33.91 -8.55
C GLN A 806 9.09 -33.76 -10.05
N ARG A 807 10.31 -34.04 -10.53
CA ARG A 807 10.65 -33.97 -11.95
C ARG A 807 9.81 -34.92 -12.81
N GLU A 808 9.55 -36.13 -12.33
CA GLU A 808 8.69 -37.08 -13.04
C GLU A 808 7.27 -36.52 -13.24
N TYR A 809 6.67 -35.97 -12.19
CA TYR A 809 5.35 -35.35 -12.28
C TYR A 809 5.35 -34.03 -13.06
N GLU A 810 6.43 -33.24 -12.99
CA GLU A 810 6.61 -32.04 -13.80
C GLU A 810 6.58 -32.38 -15.31
N VAL A 811 7.22 -33.48 -15.71
CA VAL A 811 7.16 -34.00 -17.08
C VAL A 811 5.76 -34.51 -17.43
N LYS A 812 5.12 -35.29 -16.54
CA LYS A 812 3.74 -35.79 -16.74
C LYS A 812 2.71 -34.66 -16.91
N LEU A 813 2.93 -33.52 -16.25
CA LEU A 813 2.07 -32.34 -16.31
C LEU A 813 2.42 -31.38 -17.44
N ASP A 814 3.40 -31.72 -18.30
CA ASP A 814 3.93 -30.87 -19.36
C ASP A 814 4.30 -29.46 -18.86
N LEU A 815 5.04 -29.38 -17.75
CA LEU A 815 5.54 -28.11 -17.19
C LEU A 815 6.81 -27.65 -17.92
N THR A 816 6.76 -27.64 -19.25
CA THR A 816 7.83 -27.12 -20.12
C THR A 816 7.79 -25.59 -20.22
N ALA A 817 8.85 -24.96 -20.74
CA ALA A 817 8.92 -23.50 -20.82
C ALA A 817 7.82 -22.89 -21.71
N GLU A 818 7.40 -23.60 -22.75
CA GLU A 818 6.35 -23.18 -23.69
C GLU A 818 4.96 -23.38 -23.08
N SER A 819 4.67 -24.58 -22.57
CA SER A 819 3.38 -24.94 -21.96
C SER A 819 3.06 -24.16 -20.68
N ILE A 820 4.08 -23.77 -19.90
CA ILE A 820 3.90 -22.95 -18.68
C ILE A 820 3.30 -21.58 -18.99
N THR A 821 3.63 -20.97 -20.13
CA THR A 821 3.05 -19.66 -20.51
C THR A 821 1.57 -19.72 -20.84
N ALA A 822 1.05 -20.92 -21.18
CA ALA A 822 -0.35 -21.18 -21.47
C ALA A 822 -1.14 -21.62 -20.23
N LEU A 823 -0.50 -21.79 -19.06
CA LEU A 823 -1.19 -22.20 -17.84
C LEU A 823 -2.16 -21.12 -17.37
N LYS A 824 -3.41 -21.50 -17.13
CA LYS A 824 -4.42 -20.62 -16.56
C LYS A 824 -4.09 -20.33 -15.09
N ALA A 825 -4.41 -19.14 -14.60
CA ALA A 825 -4.27 -18.77 -13.19
C ALA A 825 -5.06 -19.67 -12.21
N THR A 826 -6.02 -20.44 -12.73
CA THR A 826 -6.81 -21.44 -11.99
C THR A 826 -6.11 -22.79 -11.86
N GLU A 827 -4.95 -22.98 -12.49
CA GLU A 827 -4.19 -24.22 -12.40
C GLU A 827 -3.35 -24.24 -11.12
N HIS A 828 -3.72 -25.09 -10.18
CA HIS A 828 -3.13 -25.15 -8.84
C HIS A 828 -2.19 -26.35 -8.64
N ARG A 829 -2.20 -27.32 -9.57
CA ARG A 829 -1.38 -28.53 -9.50
C ARG A 829 0.13 -28.25 -9.35
N PRO A 830 0.74 -27.33 -10.14
CA PRO A 830 2.18 -27.08 -10.05
C PRO A 830 2.62 -26.58 -8.68
N HIS A 831 1.80 -25.74 -8.03
CA HIS A 831 2.12 -25.18 -6.72
C HIS A 831 2.06 -26.22 -5.61
N HIS A 832 1.05 -27.10 -5.62
CA HIS A 832 0.97 -28.21 -4.66
C HIS A 832 2.11 -29.22 -4.88
N LEU A 833 2.51 -29.47 -6.13
CA LEU A 833 3.65 -30.33 -6.45
C LEU A 833 4.97 -29.71 -5.99
N SER A 834 5.14 -28.39 -6.18
CA SER A 834 6.30 -27.65 -5.68
C SER A 834 6.41 -27.69 -4.15
N THR A 835 5.26 -27.73 -3.46
CA THR A 835 5.20 -27.87 -2.00
C THR A 835 5.74 -29.24 -1.59
N HIS A 836 5.12 -30.31 -2.12
CA HIS A 836 5.53 -31.69 -1.88
C HIS A 836 4.74 -32.67 -2.77
N PRO A 837 5.33 -33.79 -3.25
CA PRO A 837 4.58 -34.82 -3.98
C PRO A 837 3.33 -35.32 -3.24
N ALA A 838 3.44 -35.60 -1.94
CA ALA A 838 2.28 -35.97 -1.11
C ALA A 838 1.20 -34.87 -1.04
N CYS A 839 1.58 -33.58 -1.07
CA CYS A 839 0.63 -32.46 -1.10
C CYS A 839 -0.12 -32.40 -2.44
N TYR A 840 0.59 -32.63 -3.55
CA TYR A 840 0.00 -32.74 -4.87
C TYR A 840 -0.96 -33.92 -4.99
N LEU A 841 -0.54 -35.11 -4.59
CA LEU A 841 -1.35 -36.32 -4.64
C LEU A 841 -2.62 -36.16 -3.80
N ALA A 842 -2.51 -35.61 -2.60
CA ALA A 842 -3.68 -35.29 -1.76
C ALA A 842 -4.61 -34.25 -2.40
N PHE A 843 -4.08 -33.30 -3.18
CA PHE A 843 -4.87 -32.32 -3.91
C PHE A 843 -5.66 -32.97 -5.07
N ILE A 844 -5.00 -33.78 -5.91
CA ILE A 844 -5.67 -34.38 -7.08
C ILE A 844 -6.66 -35.49 -6.71
N SER A 845 -6.41 -36.20 -5.61
CA SER A 845 -7.34 -37.21 -5.07
C SER A 845 -8.50 -36.59 -4.31
N SER A 846 -8.50 -35.27 -4.11
CA SER A 846 -9.40 -34.57 -3.19
C SER A 846 -9.34 -35.10 -1.75
N SER A 847 -8.29 -35.85 -1.38
CA SER A 847 -8.01 -36.22 0.03
C SER A 847 -7.72 -34.99 0.88
N TYR A 848 -7.24 -33.91 0.25
CA TYR A 848 -7.23 -32.58 0.82
C TYR A 848 -8.59 -31.90 0.65
N GLN A 849 -9.54 -32.25 1.52
CA GLN A 849 -10.75 -31.44 1.66
C GLN A 849 -10.37 -30.15 2.38
N SER A 850 -10.24 -29.04 1.65
CA SER A 850 -10.53 -27.74 2.26
C SER A 850 -11.92 -27.89 2.88
N MET A 851 -12.05 -27.73 4.20
CA MET A 851 -13.35 -27.81 4.91
C MET A 851 -14.31 -26.66 4.50
N VAL A 852 -14.48 -26.37 3.22
CA VAL A 852 -15.42 -25.41 2.64
C VAL A 852 -15.81 -25.91 1.24
N SER A 853 -16.87 -26.70 1.18
CA SER A 853 -17.87 -26.52 0.12
C SER A 853 -19.20 -26.92 0.75
N GLY A 854 -20.03 -25.93 1.06
CA GLY A 854 -21.44 -26.18 1.42
C GLY A 854 -22.12 -27.01 0.34
N TRP A 855 -23.25 -27.61 0.70
CA TRP A 855 -24.05 -28.49 -0.17
C TRP A 855 -24.33 -27.89 -1.57
N GLU A 856 -24.56 -26.57 -1.69
CA GLU A 856 -24.81 -25.94 -3.00
C GLU A 856 -23.55 -25.76 -3.87
N ALA A 857 -22.38 -25.56 -3.26
CA ALA A 857 -21.11 -25.58 -4.00
C ALA A 857 -20.81 -26.99 -4.52
N ARG A 858 -21.33 -28.07 -3.89
CA ARG A 858 -21.27 -29.43 -4.47
C ARG A 858 -22.10 -29.56 -5.74
N LYS A 859 -23.25 -28.86 -5.85
CA LYS A 859 -24.13 -28.89 -7.03
C LYS A 859 -23.62 -28.00 -8.18
N ARG A 860 -23.10 -26.80 -7.87
CA ARG A 860 -22.50 -25.91 -8.88
C ARG A 860 -21.07 -26.30 -9.30
N SER A 861 -20.31 -26.98 -8.43
CA SER A 861 -18.96 -27.50 -8.77
C SER A 861 -19.01 -28.85 -9.46
N ALA A 862 -20.12 -29.61 -9.37
CA ALA A 862 -20.33 -30.81 -10.18
C ALA A 862 -20.32 -30.54 -11.69
N SER A 863 -20.54 -29.30 -12.13
CA SER A 863 -20.46 -28.92 -13.54
C SER A 863 -19.07 -28.41 -13.97
N THR A 864 -18.14 -28.14 -13.05
CA THR A 864 -16.84 -27.49 -13.39
C THR A 864 -15.60 -28.16 -12.78
N MET A 865 -15.71 -28.99 -11.74
CA MET A 865 -14.64 -29.92 -11.36
C MET A 865 -15.02 -31.31 -11.83
N SER A 866 -14.13 -31.89 -12.65
CA SER A 866 -14.15 -33.31 -12.97
C SER A 866 -14.32 -34.12 -11.68
N THR A 867 -15.05 -35.22 -11.77
CA THR A 867 -15.03 -36.33 -10.81
C THR A 867 -13.67 -36.47 -10.09
N PRO A 868 -13.65 -36.76 -8.77
CA PRO A 868 -12.41 -37.02 -8.05
C PRO A 868 -11.56 -38.02 -8.85
N ARG A 869 -10.33 -37.64 -9.21
CA ARG A 869 -9.46 -38.56 -9.96
C ARG A 869 -9.16 -39.72 -9.03
N VAL A 870 -9.65 -40.90 -9.39
CA VAL A 870 -9.22 -42.14 -8.75
C VAL A 870 -7.72 -42.23 -9.00
N LEU A 871 -6.95 -42.24 -7.91
CA LEU A 871 -5.51 -42.38 -7.99
C LEU A 871 -5.17 -43.71 -8.65
N GLU A 872 -4.16 -43.69 -9.52
CA GLU A 872 -3.63 -44.92 -10.10
C GLU A 872 -3.00 -45.79 -9.00
N ASN A 873 -2.97 -47.11 -9.18
CA ASN A 873 -2.41 -48.04 -8.18
C ASN A 873 -0.99 -47.64 -7.75
N ALA A 874 -0.19 -47.10 -8.66
CA ALA A 874 1.15 -46.60 -8.37
C ALA A 874 1.14 -45.32 -7.50
N GLU A 875 0.19 -44.41 -7.72
CA GLU A 875 0.03 -43.18 -6.92
C GLU A 875 -0.45 -43.49 -5.50
N THR A 876 -1.35 -44.47 -5.35
CA THR A 876 -1.82 -44.97 -4.05
C THR A 876 -0.68 -45.64 -3.27
N ALA A 877 0.12 -46.50 -3.91
CA ALA A 877 1.26 -47.14 -3.28
C ALA A 877 2.33 -46.12 -2.81
N LEU A 878 2.57 -45.05 -3.59
CA LEU A 878 3.45 -43.95 -3.18
C LEU A 878 2.92 -43.21 -1.95
N LEU A 879 1.61 -42.96 -1.87
CA LEU A 879 0.99 -42.36 -0.70
C LEU A 879 1.13 -43.24 0.54
N GLU A 880 0.92 -44.55 0.43
CA GLU A 880 1.15 -45.48 1.54
C GLU A 880 2.60 -45.45 2.00
N GLN A 881 3.54 -45.52 1.06
CA GLN A 881 4.98 -45.42 1.35
C GLN A 881 5.35 -44.12 2.08
N TYR A 882 4.80 -42.99 1.65
CA TYR A 882 5.02 -41.70 2.31
C TYR A 882 4.41 -41.66 3.71
N GLY A 883 3.25 -42.28 3.92
CA GLY A 883 2.62 -42.43 5.24
C GLY A 883 3.50 -43.25 6.18
N ASP A 884 4.04 -44.37 5.69
CA ASP A 884 4.95 -45.24 6.44
C ASP A 884 6.25 -44.53 6.84
N MET A 885 6.83 -43.72 5.94
CA MET A 885 8.02 -42.91 6.26
C MET A 885 7.76 -41.98 7.46
N VAL A 886 6.61 -41.33 7.51
CA VAL A 886 6.26 -40.43 8.61
C VAL A 886 5.94 -41.24 9.88
N ALA A 887 5.20 -42.33 9.78
CA ALA A 887 4.84 -43.19 10.91
C ALA A 887 6.08 -43.83 11.57
N THR A 888 7.08 -44.20 10.78
CA THR A 888 8.35 -44.80 11.25
C THR A 888 9.39 -43.76 11.68
N GLY A 889 9.06 -42.46 11.62
CA GLY A 889 9.97 -41.38 12.03
C GLY A 889 11.08 -41.08 11.02
N GLN A 890 11.00 -41.59 9.78
CA GLN A 890 11.92 -41.28 8.68
C GLN A 890 11.61 -39.91 8.04
N LEU A 891 11.45 -38.90 8.88
CA LEU A 891 11.05 -37.56 8.47
C LEU A 891 12.09 -36.89 7.58
N ASP A 892 13.38 -37.20 7.73
CA ASP A 892 14.43 -36.62 6.89
C ASP A 892 14.29 -37.08 5.44
N THR A 893 14.13 -38.38 5.20
CA THR A 893 13.87 -38.95 3.86
C THR A 893 12.59 -38.38 3.24
N PHE A 894 11.54 -38.20 4.06
CA PHE A 894 10.30 -37.58 3.62
C PHE A 894 10.51 -36.13 3.17
N LEU A 895 11.28 -35.33 3.92
CA LEU A 895 11.61 -33.95 3.54
C LEU A 895 12.40 -33.87 2.22
N ASP A 896 13.26 -34.84 1.93
CA ASP A 896 14.03 -34.92 0.68
C ASP A 896 13.20 -35.16 -0.57
N LEU A 897 11.89 -35.41 -0.44
CA LEU A 897 10.98 -35.46 -1.56
C LEU A 897 10.64 -34.07 -2.11
N SER A 898 10.98 -32.98 -1.40
CA SER A 898 10.75 -31.60 -1.82
C SER A 898 11.87 -30.64 -1.41
N GLY A 899 12.49 -29.98 -2.39
CA GLY A 899 13.51 -28.96 -2.11
C GLY A 899 12.98 -27.77 -1.32
N LYS A 900 11.78 -27.26 -1.64
CA LYS A 900 11.16 -26.16 -0.88
C LYS A 900 10.94 -26.53 0.59
N MET A 901 10.39 -27.71 0.85
CA MET A 901 10.12 -28.16 2.23
C MET A 901 11.43 -28.35 3.01
N ARG A 902 12.45 -28.93 2.36
CA ARG A 902 13.77 -29.10 2.93
C ARG A 902 14.41 -27.78 3.32
N VAL A 903 14.39 -26.78 2.43
CA VAL A 903 14.92 -25.43 2.69
C VAL A 903 14.13 -24.73 3.81
N LEU A 904 12.79 -24.80 3.79
CA LEU A 904 11.94 -24.21 4.82
C LEU A 904 12.28 -24.74 6.22
N VAL A 905 12.37 -26.06 6.37
CA VAL A 905 12.62 -26.69 7.67
C VAL A 905 13.98 -26.28 8.23
N GLU A 906 15.01 -26.18 7.39
CA GLU A 906 16.34 -25.77 7.86
C GLU A 906 16.36 -24.31 8.32
N ILE A 907 15.66 -23.42 7.60
CA ILE A 907 15.46 -22.03 8.03
C ILE A 907 14.74 -21.99 9.38
N VAL A 908 13.64 -22.72 9.53
CA VAL A 908 12.86 -22.72 10.78
C VAL A 908 13.66 -23.28 11.96
N ARG A 909 14.42 -24.36 11.77
CA ARG A 909 15.31 -24.92 12.81
C ARG A 909 16.39 -23.91 13.21
N ARG A 910 16.97 -23.22 12.24
CA ARG A 910 17.98 -22.18 12.49
C ARG A 910 17.43 -21.03 13.32
N VAL A 911 16.24 -20.55 12.96
CA VAL A 911 15.53 -19.47 13.66
C VAL A 911 15.16 -19.92 15.08
N ALA A 912 14.67 -21.16 15.25
CA ALA A 912 14.39 -21.75 16.56
C ALA A 912 15.65 -21.78 17.44
N ALA A 913 16.80 -22.17 16.87
CA ALA A 913 18.08 -22.22 17.58
C ALA A 913 18.58 -20.83 18.02
N GLN A 914 18.16 -19.75 17.35
CA GLN A 914 18.45 -18.37 17.75
C GLN A 914 17.43 -17.81 18.75
N ASN A 915 16.42 -18.61 19.13
CA ASN A 915 15.29 -18.16 19.94
C ASN A 915 14.57 -16.95 19.30
N GLU A 916 14.44 -16.98 17.98
CA GLU A 916 13.75 -15.97 17.18
C GLU A 916 12.46 -16.54 16.59
N LYS A 917 11.64 -15.67 16.01
CA LYS A 917 10.31 -16.04 15.51
C LYS A 917 10.20 -15.80 14.00
N VAL A 918 9.49 -16.70 13.32
CA VAL A 918 9.29 -16.68 11.87
C VAL A 918 7.82 -16.68 11.47
N ILE A 919 7.49 -15.89 10.46
CA ILE A 919 6.17 -15.89 9.82
C ILE A 919 6.29 -16.58 8.47
N ILE A 920 5.41 -17.54 8.21
CA ILE A 920 5.39 -18.29 6.94
C ILE A 920 4.10 -17.96 6.20
N PHE A 921 4.22 -17.29 5.06
CA PHE A 921 3.10 -16.99 4.18
C PHE A 921 3.00 -18.01 3.05
N SER A 922 1.79 -18.52 2.81
CA SER A 922 1.47 -19.33 1.63
C SER A 922 0.12 -18.94 1.05
N LEU A 923 0.01 -19.06 -0.28
CA LEU A 923 -1.21 -18.73 -1.04
C LEU A 923 -2.30 -19.80 -0.88
N TYR A 924 -1.88 -21.05 -0.73
CA TYR A 924 -2.76 -22.21 -0.79
C TYR A 924 -3.01 -22.76 0.60
N VAL A 925 -4.28 -22.96 0.95
CA VAL A 925 -4.66 -23.60 2.22
C VAL A 925 -4.07 -25.01 2.30
N GLY A 926 -3.98 -25.72 1.15
CA GLY A 926 -3.23 -26.97 0.96
C GLY A 926 -1.85 -26.96 1.61
N SER A 927 -1.02 -26.07 1.11
CA SER A 927 0.36 -25.91 1.54
C SER A 927 0.47 -25.42 2.98
N GLN A 928 -0.41 -24.52 3.45
CA GLN A 928 -0.41 -24.05 4.84
C GLN A 928 -0.56 -25.20 5.85
N ASP A 929 -1.55 -26.07 5.65
CA ASP A 929 -1.79 -27.17 6.59
C ASP A 929 -0.70 -28.23 6.48
N PHE A 930 -0.19 -28.46 5.27
CA PHE A 930 0.94 -29.36 5.06
C PHE A 930 2.18 -28.88 5.81
N ILE A 931 2.56 -27.61 5.66
CA ILE A 931 3.68 -26.99 6.37
C ILE A 931 3.49 -27.09 7.88
N HIS A 932 2.32 -26.69 8.39
CA HIS A 932 2.02 -26.72 9.82
C HIS A 932 2.24 -28.12 10.42
N ARG A 933 1.78 -29.18 9.74
CA ARG A 933 1.92 -30.55 10.21
C ARG A 933 3.34 -31.09 10.14
N VAL A 934 4.05 -30.79 9.06
CA VAL A 934 5.47 -31.15 8.94
C VAL A 934 6.26 -30.53 10.09
N LEU A 935 6.00 -29.27 10.41
CA LEU A 935 6.66 -28.58 11.52
C LEU A 935 6.27 -29.20 12.89
N LEU A 936 5.00 -29.51 13.12
CA LEU A 936 4.58 -30.22 14.34
C LEU A 936 5.20 -31.61 14.48
N ALA A 937 5.30 -32.38 13.39
CA ALA A 937 5.94 -33.69 13.38
C ALA A 937 7.45 -33.61 13.70
N LEU A 938 8.07 -32.45 13.44
CA LEU A 938 9.45 -32.14 13.81
C LEU A 938 9.58 -31.51 15.20
N ASN A 939 8.51 -31.53 16.01
CA ASN A 939 8.43 -30.89 17.33
C ASN A 939 8.67 -29.37 17.31
N VAL A 940 8.33 -28.70 16.22
CA VAL A 940 8.32 -27.23 16.14
C VAL A 940 6.90 -26.73 16.37
N TYR A 941 6.68 -26.00 17.46
CA TYR A 941 5.36 -25.44 17.78
C TYR A 941 5.00 -24.30 16.85
N THR A 942 3.84 -24.42 16.22
CA THR A 942 3.35 -23.46 15.24
C THR A 942 1.84 -23.25 15.35
N TYR A 943 1.37 -22.07 14.93
CA TYR A 943 -0.06 -21.77 14.78
C TYR A 943 -0.41 -21.49 13.32
N THR A 944 -1.67 -21.71 12.95
CA THR A 944 -2.21 -21.35 11.63
C THR A 944 -3.30 -20.31 11.76
N VAL A 945 -3.26 -19.29 10.91
CA VAL A 945 -4.35 -18.32 10.74
C VAL A 945 -4.80 -18.29 9.28
N ARG A 946 -6.10 -18.49 9.05
CA ARG A 946 -6.72 -18.62 7.74
C ARG A 946 -7.74 -17.51 7.50
N GLY A 947 -8.04 -17.24 6.22
CA GLY A 947 -8.98 -16.18 5.84
C GLY A 947 -10.43 -16.40 6.32
N ARG A 948 -10.78 -17.63 6.70
CA ARG A 948 -12.08 -18.00 7.29
C ARG A 948 -12.12 -17.94 8.82
N ASP A 949 -10.96 -17.80 9.48
CA ASP A 949 -10.91 -17.82 10.93
C ASP A 949 -11.65 -16.60 11.49
N THR A 950 -12.36 -16.78 12.60
CA THR A 950 -13.06 -15.69 13.30
C THR A 950 -12.07 -14.67 13.85
N GLN A 951 -12.45 -13.41 13.95
CA GLN A 951 -11.57 -12.34 14.46
C GLN A 951 -11.01 -12.67 15.85
N ALA A 952 -11.81 -13.26 16.73
CA ALA A 952 -11.37 -13.71 18.06
C ALA A 952 -10.27 -14.77 18.01
N ARG A 953 -10.42 -15.81 17.17
CA ARG A 953 -9.38 -16.84 16.99
C ARG A 953 -8.09 -16.25 16.43
N ARG A 954 -8.20 -15.33 15.47
CA ARG A 954 -7.01 -14.64 14.95
C ARG A 954 -6.32 -13.86 16.06
N HIS A 955 -7.08 -13.09 16.83
CA HIS A 955 -6.52 -12.31 17.94
C HIS A 955 -5.80 -13.20 18.96
N ASP A 956 -6.42 -14.29 19.43
CA ASP A 956 -5.81 -15.26 20.36
C ASP A 956 -4.53 -15.87 19.79
N ALA A 957 -4.55 -16.38 18.55
CA ALA A 957 -3.37 -16.95 17.90
C ALA A 957 -2.22 -15.94 17.77
N LEU A 958 -2.54 -14.69 17.45
CA LEU A 958 -1.56 -13.60 17.33
C LEU A 958 -0.99 -13.20 18.69
N GLN A 959 -1.83 -13.12 19.72
CA GLN A 959 -1.41 -12.78 21.07
C GLN A 959 -0.49 -13.85 21.65
N ARG A 960 -0.87 -15.13 21.55
CA ARG A 960 -0.01 -16.25 21.96
C ARG A 960 1.30 -16.27 21.20
N PHE A 961 1.25 -16.05 19.88
CA PHE A 961 2.48 -15.94 19.08
C PHE A 961 3.37 -14.77 19.53
N LYS A 962 2.84 -13.70 20.11
CA LYS A 962 3.66 -12.63 20.71
C LYS A 962 4.21 -13.06 22.08
N ASP A 963 3.34 -13.55 22.95
CA ASP A 963 3.61 -13.73 24.38
C ASP A 963 4.37 -15.03 24.70
N GLU A 964 4.04 -16.14 24.03
CA GLU A 964 4.61 -17.46 24.30
C GLU A 964 5.92 -17.66 23.52
N ARG A 965 7.00 -18.03 24.21
CA ARG A 965 8.33 -18.23 23.58
C ARG A 965 8.45 -19.56 22.84
N GLU A 966 7.66 -20.57 23.24
CA GLU A 966 7.70 -21.90 22.64
C GLU A 966 7.20 -21.90 21.18
N ILE A 967 6.32 -20.95 20.84
CA ILE A 967 5.78 -20.82 19.48
C ILE A 967 6.80 -20.10 18.59
N VAL A 968 7.52 -20.88 17.79
CA VAL A 968 8.57 -20.38 16.89
C VAL A 968 7.98 -19.85 15.58
N ALA A 969 6.96 -20.51 15.02
CA ALA A 969 6.43 -20.14 13.71
C ALA A 969 4.93 -19.87 13.66
N LEU A 970 4.54 -18.89 12.85
CA LEU A 970 3.15 -18.56 12.54
C LEU A 970 2.90 -18.72 11.05
N VAL A 971 2.02 -19.66 10.68
CA VAL A 971 1.66 -19.95 9.29
C VAL A 971 0.39 -19.16 8.92
N LEU A 972 0.51 -18.30 7.91
CA LEU A 972 -0.52 -17.36 7.50
C LEU A 972 -0.87 -17.53 6.01
N SER A 973 -2.12 -17.26 5.67
CA SER A 973 -2.44 -16.96 4.28
C SER A 973 -1.93 -15.58 3.89
N THR A 974 -1.31 -15.46 2.71
CA THR A 974 -0.86 -14.16 2.17
C THR A 974 -2.03 -13.17 2.02
N LYS A 975 -3.27 -13.65 1.81
CA LYS A 975 -4.45 -12.77 1.79
C LYS A 975 -4.75 -12.12 3.14
N ILE A 976 -4.29 -12.71 4.25
CA ILE A 976 -4.46 -12.14 5.59
C ILE A 976 -3.51 -10.94 5.81
N ALA A 977 -2.46 -10.79 4.98
CA ALA A 977 -1.61 -9.61 5.01
C ALA A 977 -2.38 -8.29 4.78
N ALA A 978 -3.54 -8.36 4.12
CA ALA A 978 -4.42 -7.20 3.92
C ALA A 978 -5.10 -6.72 5.22
N TYR A 979 -5.12 -7.50 6.31
CA TYR A 979 -5.87 -7.20 7.54
C TYR A 979 -5.15 -6.24 8.50
N GLY A 980 -4.07 -5.57 8.10
CA GLY A 980 -3.46 -4.56 8.97
C GLY A 980 -2.67 -5.10 10.17
N LEU A 981 -2.48 -6.43 10.29
CA LEU A 981 -1.88 -7.07 11.47
C LEU A 981 -0.50 -6.49 11.87
N ASP A 982 -0.22 -6.46 13.17
CA ASP A 982 1.10 -6.14 13.71
C ASP A 982 1.80 -7.42 14.19
N LEU A 983 2.84 -7.82 13.47
CA LEU A 983 3.61 -9.04 13.69
C LEU A 983 5.10 -8.73 13.93
N THR A 984 5.41 -7.55 14.47
CA THR A 984 6.78 -7.10 14.77
C THR A 984 7.53 -7.98 15.78
N ALA A 985 6.85 -8.88 16.47
CA ALA A 985 7.46 -9.93 17.30
C ALA A 985 8.34 -10.91 16.50
N ALA A 986 8.14 -11.03 15.19
CA ALA A 986 8.97 -11.82 14.30
C ALA A 986 9.91 -10.93 13.48
N ASN A 987 11.14 -11.41 13.27
CA ASN A 987 12.15 -10.78 12.42
C ASN A 987 12.54 -11.64 11.21
N HIS A 988 11.98 -12.84 11.08
CA HIS A 988 12.10 -13.67 9.89
C HIS A 988 10.75 -13.81 9.18
N VAL A 989 10.75 -13.66 7.86
CA VAL A 989 9.56 -13.83 7.01
C VAL A 989 9.89 -14.80 5.89
N VAL A 990 9.11 -15.87 5.77
CA VAL A 990 9.20 -16.81 4.64
C VAL A 990 7.98 -16.62 3.75
N LEU A 991 8.23 -16.25 2.49
CA LEU A 991 7.23 -16.33 1.43
C LEU A 991 7.41 -17.68 0.73
N PHE A 992 6.60 -18.66 1.14
CA PHE A 992 6.71 -20.04 0.66
C PHE A 992 6.27 -20.17 -0.80
N ASP A 993 5.28 -19.38 -1.18
CA ASP A 993 4.82 -19.21 -2.56
C ASP A 993 4.66 -17.69 -2.81
N SER A 994 5.15 -17.22 -3.96
CA SER A 994 5.12 -15.79 -4.31
C SER A 994 3.87 -15.44 -5.12
N TRP A 995 3.25 -14.29 -4.82
CA TRP A 995 2.07 -13.84 -5.56
C TRP A 995 2.46 -13.09 -6.84
N TRP A 996 1.79 -13.32 -7.96
CA TRP A 996 2.08 -12.64 -9.25
C TRP A 996 2.05 -11.09 -9.21
N ASN A 997 1.44 -10.50 -8.19
CA ASN A 997 1.55 -9.08 -7.87
C ASN A 997 2.51 -8.89 -6.67
N PRO A 998 3.71 -8.30 -6.89
CA PRO A 998 4.75 -8.16 -5.85
C PRO A 998 4.31 -7.31 -4.66
N GLN A 999 3.24 -6.53 -4.82
CA GLN A 999 2.72 -5.70 -3.75
C GLN A 999 2.07 -6.51 -2.66
N MET A 1000 1.41 -7.62 -2.99
CA MET A 1000 0.84 -8.51 -1.98
C MET A 1000 1.94 -9.07 -1.07
N ASP A 1001 3.09 -9.40 -1.65
CA ASP A 1001 4.28 -9.83 -0.92
C ASP A 1001 4.83 -8.68 -0.06
N ALA A 1002 4.93 -7.47 -0.61
CA ALA A 1002 5.33 -6.29 0.16
C ALA A 1002 4.36 -5.99 1.33
N GLN A 1003 3.05 -6.20 1.15
CA GLN A 1003 2.05 -6.06 2.22
C GLN A 1003 2.26 -7.08 3.34
N ALA A 1004 2.67 -8.31 2.98
CA ALA A 1004 2.96 -9.39 3.90
C ALA A 1004 4.23 -9.12 4.69
N ILE A 1005 5.30 -8.69 4.01
CA ILE A 1005 6.57 -8.31 4.64
C ILE A 1005 6.37 -7.13 5.61
N ALA A 1006 5.56 -6.13 5.22
CA ALA A 1006 5.26 -4.96 6.05
C ALA A 1006 4.51 -5.29 7.36
N ARG A 1007 4.01 -6.53 7.54
CA ARG A 1007 3.44 -6.97 8.82
C ARG A 1007 4.52 -7.12 9.90
N ALA A 1008 5.73 -7.51 9.50
CA ALA A 1008 6.90 -7.66 10.37
C ALA A 1008 7.88 -6.47 10.25
N TYR A 1009 8.01 -5.91 9.04
CA TYR A 1009 8.90 -4.79 8.72
C TYR A 1009 8.14 -3.46 8.75
N ARG A 1010 8.03 -2.86 9.94
CA ARG A 1010 7.32 -1.59 10.19
C ARG A 1010 7.93 -0.81 11.36
N GLN A 1011 7.48 0.42 11.62
CA GLN A 1011 8.12 1.38 12.54
C GLN A 1011 8.48 0.86 13.95
N ASN A 1012 7.74 -0.12 14.48
CA ASN A 1012 8.00 -0.69 15.80
C ASN A 1012 9.03 -1.83 15.79
N GLN A 1013 9.54 -2.22 14.62
CA GLN A 1013 10.56 -3.24 14.47
C GLN A 1013 11.91 -2.70 14.93
N ARG A 1014 12.60 -3.46 15.79
CA ARG A 1014 13.90 -3.10 16.34
C ARG A 1014 15.03 -3.98 15.83
N LYS A 1015 14.72 -5.17 15.33
CA LYS A 1015 15.70 -6.12 14.79
C LYS A 1015 15.80 -6.01 13.27
N PRO A 1016 16.96 -6.31 12.66
CA PRO A 1016 17.06 -6.53 11.23
C PRO A 1016 16.08 -7.62 10.79
N VAL A 1017 15.39 -7.40 9.67
CA VAL A 1017 14.40 -8.35 9.15
C VAL A 1017 15.01 -9.12 7.98
N THR A 1018 14.89 -10.45 8.01
CA THR A 1018 15.32 -11.32 6.90
C THR A 1018 14.10 -11.95 6.23
N VAL A 1019 13.96 -11.74 4.92
CA VAL A 1019 12.91 -12.29 4.07
C VAL A 1019 13.50 -13.40 3.21
N TYR A 1020 12.84 -14.55 3.19
CA TYR A 1020 13.19 -15.72 2.38
C TYR A 1020 12.07 -16.00 1.40
N ARG A 1021 12.32 -15.83 0.10
CA ARG A 1021 11.37 -16.13 -0.98
C ARG A 1021 11.73 -17.48 -1.59
N LEU A 1022 10.95 -18.50 -1.26
CA LEU A 1022 11.18 -19.86 -1.75
C LEU A 1022 10.51 -20.06 -3.10
N ILE A 1023 11.29 -20.51 -4.08
CA ILE A 1023 10.82 -20.62 -5.46
C ILE A 1023 11.31 -21.93 -6.06
N SER A 1024 10.41 -22.71 -6.63
CA SER A 1024 10.82 -23.91 -7.37
C SER A 1024 11.39 -23.53 -8.73
N THR A 1025 12.16 -24.45 -9.32
CA THR A 1025 12.64 -24.35 -10.71
C THR A 1025 11.51 -24.04 -11.72
N THR A 1026 10.32 -24.58 -11.48
CA THR A 1026 9.11 -24.37 -12.30
C THR A 1026 8.50 -22.99 -12.10
N GLU A 1027 8.33 -22.53 -10.87
CA GLU A 1027 7.74 -21.21 -10.55
C GLU A 1027 8.64 -20.04 -10.98
N ASN A 1028 9.96 -20.23 -10.92
CA ASN A 1028 10.96 -19.25 -11.33
C ASN A 1028 10.69 -18.68 -12.73
N ARG A 1029 10.19 -19.53 -13.65
CA ARG A 1029 10.03 -19.18 -15.07
C ARG A 1029 8.93 -18.16 -15.35
N PHE A 1030 7.91 -18.03 -14.49
CA PHE A 1030 6.76 -17.15 -14.72
C PHE A 1030 6.61 -16.07 -13.64
N VAL A 1031 6.57 -16.46 -12.37
CA VAL A 1031 6.20 -15.54 -11.28
C VAL A 1031 7.25 -14.45 -11.13
N LEU A 1032 8.53 -14.83 -11.19
CA LEU A 1032 9.62 -13.87 -11.03
C LEU A 1032 9.78 -12.92 -12.20
N ARG A 1033 9.63 -13.41 -13.44
CA ARG A 1033 9.65 -12.52 -14.60
C ARG A 1033 8.54 -11.48 -14.50
N SER A 1034 7.33 -11.90 -14.13
CA SER A 1034 6.20 -10.99 -13.94
C SER A 1034 6.41 -10.00 -12.81
N GLN A 1035 6.86 -10.46 -11.62
CA GLN A 1035 7.12 -9.58 -10.48
C GLN A 1035 8.25 -8.58 -10.77
N THR A 1036 9.37 -9.06 -11.31
CA THR A 1036 10.56 -8.25 -11.62
C THR A 1036 10.23 -7.10 -12.56
N ARG A 1037 9.52 -7.41 -13.66
CA ARG A 1037 9.01 -6.39 -14.60
C ARG A 1037 8.17 -5.34 -13.89
N LYS A 1038 7.22 -5.76 -13.03
CA LYS A 1038 6.32 -4.84 -12.31
C LYS A 1038 7.07 -3.98 -11.29
N ILE A 1039 8.07 -4.54 -10.60
CA ILE A 1039 8.93 -3.80 -9.68
C ILE A 1039 9.75 -2.76 -10.45
N ALA A 1040 10.35 -3.13 -11.58
CA ALA A 1040 11.11 -2.21 -12.43
C ALA A 1040 10.23 -1.06 -12.95
N LEU A 1041 9.03 -1.36 -13.45
CA LEU A 1041 8.06 -0.35 -13.87
C LEU A 1041 7.67 0.59 -12.71
N PHE A 1042 7.44 0.02 -11.53
CA PHE A 1042 7.14 0.78 -10.32
C PHE A 1042 8.29 1.73 -9.94
N LYS A 1043 9.55 1.25 -10.00
CA LYS A 1043 10.74 2.09 -9.76
C LYS A 1043 10.86 3.22 -10.79
N CYS A 1044 10.68 2.93 -12.08
CA CYS A 1044 10.67 3.94 -13.13
C CYS A 1044 9.64 5.05 -12.84
N LEU A 1045 8.40 4.71 -12.55
CA LEU A 1045 7.36 5.72 -12.43
C LEU A 1045 7.40 6.47 -11.08
N LEU A 1046 7.72 5.79 -9.98
CA LEU A 1046 7.59 6.36 -8.63
C LEU A 1046 8.90 6.73 -7.95
N HIS A 1047 10.04 6.17 -8.32
CA HIS A 1047 11.32 6.36 -7.62
C HIS A 1047 12.31 7.29 -8.33
N GLU A 1048 11.94 7.94 -9.45
CA GLU A 1048 12.90 8.75 -10.25
C GLU A 1048 14.16 7.97 -10.65
N CYS A 1049 14.06 6.64 -10.67
CA CYS A 1049 15.14 5.73 -10.96
C CYS A 1049 14.78 4.97 -12.24
N THR A 1050 15.60 5.07 -13.27
CA THR A 1050 15.47 4.20 -14.44
C THR A 1050 15.81 2.79 -14.02
N SER A 1051 14.92 1.85 -14.31
CA SER A 1051 15.06 0.47 -13.86
C SER A 1051 14.59 -0.50 -14.93
N ARG A 1052 15.31 -1.61 -15.10
CA ARG A 1052 14.92 -2.71 -15.98
C ARG A 1052 15.07 -4.06 -15.33
N GLN A 1053 14.41 -5.06 -15.88
CA GLN A 1053 14.65 -6.44 -15.48
C GLN A 1053 16.12 -6.82 -15.71
N ALA A 1054 16.72 -7.49 -14.73
CA ALA A 1054 18.02 -8.11 -14.89
C ALA A 1054 17.92 -9.33 -15.81
N LEU A 1055 18.86 -9.45 -16.74
CA LEU A 1055 19.00 -10.63 -17.58
C LEU A 1055 19.58 -11.78 -16.74
N PRO A 1056 19.26 -13.05 -17.05
CA PRO A 1056 19.81 -14.19 -16.31
C PRO A 1056 21.34 -14.23 -16.25
N SER A 1057 22.02 -13.73 -17.29
CA SER A 1057 23.48 -13.60 -17.34
C SER A 1057 24.04 -12.53 -16.42
N GLU A 1058 23.20 -11.64 -15.90
CA GLU A 1058 23.60 -10.55 -14.99
C GLU A 1058 23.35 -10.91 -13.52
N LEU A 1059 22.79 -12.09 -13.22
CA LEU A 1059 22.48 -12.50 -11.85
C LEU A 1059 23.59 -13.39 -11.30
N ASP A 1060 24.34 -12.85 -10.33
CA ASP A 1060 25.37 -13.60 -9.62
C ASP A 1060 24.79 -14.25 -8.36
N ASP A 1061 25.22 -15.48 -8.10
CA ASP A 1061 24.85 -16.19 -6.88
C ASP A 1061 25.54 -15.56 -5.66
N CYS A 1062 24.77 -14.90 -4.81
CA CYS A 1062 25.32 -14.09 -3.72
C CYS A 1062 25.68 -14.89 -2.46
N ALA A 1063 25.59 -16.23 -2.50
CA ALA A 1063 25.88 -17.08 -1.34
C ALA A 1063 27.32 -16.89 -0.81
N GLU A 1064 28.33 -16.81 -1.69
CA GLU A 1064 29.74 -16.64 -1.31
C GLU A 1064 30.04 -15.22 -0.80
N GLY A 1065 29.34 -14.22 -1.34
CA GLY A 1065 29.44 -12.81 -0.95
C GLY A 1065 28.63 -12.43 0.30
N GLU A 1066 27.96 -13.39 0.95
CA GLU A 1066 27.15 -13.11 2.14
C GLU A 1066 28.02 -12.67 3.32
N LEU A 1067 27.80 -11.47 3.85
CA LEU A 1067 28.63 -10.91 4.93
C LEU A 1067 28.38 -11.57 6.29
N ASP A 1068 27.15 -12.04 6.52
CA ASP A 1068 26.80 -12.75 7.75
C ASP A 1068 27.33 -14.19 7.70
N GLY A 1069 28.28 -14.50 8.58
CA GLY A 1069 28.94 -15.81 8.60
C GLY A 1069 28.00 -16.98 8.92
N GLU A 1070 26.90 -16.75 9.64
CA GLU A 1070 25.94 -17.81 9.97
C GLU A 1070 24.99 -18.09 8.79
N ARG A 1071 24.53 -17.05 8.08
CA ARG A 1071 23.75 -17.19 6.85
C ARG A 1071 24.57 -17.80 5.73
N ARG A 1072 25.83 -17.41 5.57
CA ARG A 1072 26.74 -18.02 4.58
C ARG A 1072 26.84 -19.53 4.79
N LYS A 1073 27.04 -19.97 6.03
CA LYS A 1073 27.06 -21.40 6.38
C LYS A 1073 25.75 -22.10 6.04
N LEU A 1074 24.60 -21.47 6.31
CA LEU A 1074 23.29 -22.01 5.94
C LEU A 1074 23.17 -22.20 4.41
N TRP A 1075 23.62 -21.23 3.61
CA TRP A 1075 23.61 -21.33 2.15
C TRP A 1075 24.50 -22.48 1.66
N GLU A 1076 25.72 -22.59 2.18
CA GLU A 1076 26.66 -23.66 1.84
C GLU A 1076 26.13 -25.04 2.24
N GLU A 1077 25.48 -25.15 3.40
CA GLU A 1077 24.85 -26.39 3.87
C GLU A 1077 23.69 -26.80 2.95
N LEU A 1078 22.78 -25.87 2.64
CA LEU A 1078 21.63 -26.14 1.77
C LEU A 1078 22.05 -26.49 0.33
N LYS A 1079 23.12 -25.88 -0.18
CA LYS A 1079 23.69 -26.21 -1.50
C LYS A 1079 24.39 -27.57 -1.51
N ARG A 1080 24.98 -28.00 -0.40
CA ARG A 1080 25.59 -29.34 -0.26
C ARG A 1080 24.55 -30.42 -0.01
N LYS A 1081 23.47 -30.11 0.70
CA LYS A 1081 22.40 -31.08 1.02
C LYS A 1081 21.74 -31.57 -0.25
N ARG A 1082 21.72 -32.89 -0.43
CA ARG A 1082 21.16 -33.56 -1.61
C ARG A 1082 19.77 -34.08 -1.28
N ILE A 1083 18.80 -33.72 -2.11
CA ILE A 1083 17.43 -34.25 -2.05
C ILE A 1083 17.32 -35.54 -2.85
N GLN A 1084 16.17 -36.22 -2.77
CA GLN A 1084 15.96 -37.50 -3.44
C GLN A 1084 16.19 -37.36 -4.95
N GLY A 1085 17.06 -38.23 -5.49
CA GLY A 1085 17.49 -38.15 -6.89
C GLY A 1085 18.73 -37.29 -7.15
N GLY A 1086 19.42 -36.83 -6.10
CA GLY A 1086 20.78 -36.27 -6.19
C GLY A 1086 20.87 -34.79 -6.58
N ALA A 1087 19.75 -34.08 -6.71
CA ALA A 1087 19.77 -32.62 -6.87
C ALA A 1087 20.13 -31.93 -5.53
N PRO A 1088 20.76 -30.75 -5.53
CA PRO A 1088 20.90 -29.95 -4.33
C PRO A 1088 19.54 -29.41 -3.86
N ALA A 1089 19.34 -29.25 -2.55
CA ALA A 1089 18.11 -28.66 -2.00
C ALA A 1089 17.95 -27.20 -2.43
N LEU A 1090 19.06 -26.45 -2.43
CA LEU A 1090 19.16 -25.07 -2.88
C LEU A 1090 20.11 -24.99 -4.08
N LEU A 1091 19.64 -24.44 -5.19
CA LEU A 1091 20.41 -24.25 -6.41
C LEU A 1091 21.17 -22.94 -6.37
N ASN A 1092 20.43 -21.83 -6.20
CA ASN A 1092 20.97 -20.48 -6.26
C ASN A 1092 20.35 -19.56 -5.21
N VAL A 1093 21.12 -18.57 -4.78
CA VAL A 1093 20.69 -17.48 -3.89
C VAL A 1093 20.93 -16.15 -4.58
N TYR A 1094 19.89 -15.33 -4.70
CA TYR A 1094 20.01 -13.97 -5.24
C TYR A 1094 19.47 -12.96 -4.23
N ARG A 1095 19.95 -11.71 -4.24
CA ARG A 1095 19.24 -10.65 -3.52
C ARG A 1095 18.06 -10.20 -4.35
N HIS A 1096 16.89 -10.06 -3.73
CA HIS A 1096 15.67 -9.67 -4.45
C HIS A 1096 15.79 -8.29 -5.12
N GLN A 1097 16.70 -7.42 -4.67
CA GLN A 1097 16.95 -6.13 -5.33
C GLN A 1097 17.75 -6.27 -6.62
N GLU A 1098 18.61 -7.28 -6.75
CA GLU A 1098 19.51 -7.50 -7.91
C GLU A 1098 18.75 -7.99 -9.14
N ILE A 1099 17.51 -8.47 -8.97
CA ILE A 1099 16.65 -8.87 -10.09
C ILE A 1099 16.22 -7.66 -10.94
N VAL A 1100 16.39 -6.44 -10.44
CA VAL A 1100 16.15 -5.20 -11.17
C VAL A 1100 17.46 -4.42 -11.25
N ARG A 1101 17.91 -4.11 -12.46
CA ARG A 1101 19.05 -3.23 -12.70
C ARG A 1101 18.59 -1.78 -12.74
N GLU A 1102 19.26 -0.96 -11.93
CA GLU A 1102 19.09 0.49 -11.95
C GLU A 1102 20.04 1.07 -12.98
N GLY A 1103 19.54 1.94 -13.86
CA GLY A 1103 20.37 2.66 -14.82
C GLY A 1103 21.23 3.67 -14.08
N VAL A 1104 22.55 3.58 -14.28
CA VAL A 1104 23.53 4.56 -13.79
C VAL A 1104 23.49 5.81 -14.66
#